data_AF-A0AAE1WIS7-F1
#
_entry.id   AF-A0AAE1WIS7-F1
#
_cell.length_a   1.000
_cell.length_b   1.000
_cell.length_c   1.000
_cell.angle_alpha   90.00
_cell.angle_beta   90.00
_cell.angle_gamma   90.00
#
_symmetry.space_group_name_H-M   'P 1'
#
loop_
_entity.id
_entity.type
_entity.pdbx_description
1 polymer ?
#
loop_
_entity_poly.entity_id
_entity_poly.type
_entity_poly.pdbx_seq_one_letter_code
_entity_poly.pdbx_strand_id
1 'polypeptide(L)'
;MDKVKYPFKIFSNKVNGSFLLNSMTGKSTEFAESMFEKKRMLIWENKLPAIEVTRMKTCNMLHVGQWHNHVFPCCEKQEKPLFGTKIRVTQKKPEPKSNKENEIGLCCLLLKEPSVCEPPAAVVWLEEVCKIESLEYPGTRRSEKASSPSYCAKMALSMGTKDSSWWVFTLPAFLGSKTLLDEYLIFFILLASLSLVLLTWASSPGGTAWKNGRNGSGAVAIPGPRGLPFFGNLITLSRGLAHRSLASMAYSMNAKQLMAFSLGSTPVVVTSDPQLAKEVLTSPHFADRPIKQSARSLMFSRAIGFAPNGIYWRLLRRIAASHLFAPRRIAAHEPGRQKDCAAMLRNIADEQSLKGSVSLRKHLQAAALNNIMGSVFGRRYDTAEDSEELRELKEMVREGFELLGAFNWKLVKGIIEQHKAKNQSENISDASDFVDILLSLDGDQKLDEEDMIAVLWEMIFRGTDTTALLTEWVMAELILHPEAQAKLREELDGLAALTDADLAALPYLQAVVKETLRVHPPGPLLSWARLSTSDVKLSNGMVVPAATTAMVNMWAITHDSAVWEDPLEFKPERFVAAMGGTDVYVRGGDLRLAPFGAGRRVCPGINLGMATVALWVAKLVKGFKWAEDKAAPVDLREVLKLSCEMKHPLSAVVEERNVPI
;
A
#
# COMPACT_ATOMS: atom_id res chain seq x y z
N MET A 1 -51.86 -8.31 -8.70
CA MET A 1 -52.11 -9.31 -7.65
C MET A 1 -50.99 -10.35 -7.78
N ASP A 2 -50.17 -10.65 -6.76
CA ASP A 2 -50.19 -10.17 -5.36
C ASP A 2 -48.79 -9.88 -4.78
N LYS A 3 -48.76 -9.17 -3.65
CA LYS A 3 -47.54 -8.80 -2.92
C LYS A 3 -47.42 -9.60 -1.62
N VAL A 4 -46.51 -10.57 -1.56
CA VAL A 4 -46.08 -11.18 -0.30
C VAL A 4 -45.05 -10.27 0.38
N LYS A 5 -45.22 -10.02 1.68
CA LYS A 5 -44.30 -9.20 2.50
C LYS A 5 -43.37 -10.09 3.31
N TYR A 6 -42.09 -9.73 3.39
CA TYR A 6 -41.17 -10.20 4.43
C TYR A 6 -40.74 -9.01 5.32
N PRO A 7 -40.73 -9.15 6.66
CA PRO A 7 -40.46 -8.04 7.57
C PRO A 7 -38.96 -7.88 7.90
N PHE A 8 -38.39 -6.71 7.64
CA PHE A 8 -37.11 -6.32 8.22
C PHE A 8 -37.29 -5.95 9.70
N LYS A 9 -36.68 -6.71 10.61
CA LYS A 9 -36.44 -6.28 12.01
C LYS A 9 -35.13 -5.52 12.09
N ILE A 10 -35.19 -4.22 12.40
CA ILE A 10 -34.01 -3.42 12.72
C ILE A 10 -33.68 -3.60 14.21
N PHE A 11 -32.55 -4.21 14.53
CA PHE A 11 -32.04 -4.26 15.91
C PHE A 11 -31.35 -2.94 16.26
N SER A 12 -32.03 -2.12 17.07
CA SER A 12 -31.51 -0.86 17.61
C SER A 12 -30.71 -1.11 18.90
N ASN A 13 -29.43 -1.47 18.80
CA ASN A 13 -28.54 -1.49 19.96
C ASN A 13 -28.21 -0.07 20.42
N LYS A 14 -28.89 0.40 21.48
CA LYS A 14 -28.46 1.57 22.26
C LYS A 14 -27.19 1.20 23.04
N VAL A 15 -26.07 1.83 22.70
CA VAL A 15 -24.89 1.84 23.57
C VAL A 15 -25.05 3.02 24.54
N ASN A 16 -25.15 2.74 25.84
CA ASN A 16 -25.19 3.79 26.87
C ASN A 16 -23.79 4.38 27.05
N GLY A 17 -23.61 5.64 26.64
CA GLY A 17 -22.36 6.37 26.85
C GLY A 17 -22.24 6.92 28.28
N SER A 18 -21.56 6.20 29.16
CA SER A 18 -21.19 6.69 30.49
C SER A 18 -19.84 6.11 30.94
N PHE A 19 -18.74 6.75 30.53
CA PHE A 19 -17.42 6.52 31.11
C PHE A 19 -16.74 7.85 31.45
N LEU A 20 -15.89 7.82 32.48
CA LEU A 20 -15.46 8.99 33.22
C LEU A 20 -14.45 9.85 32.45
N LEU A 21 -14.81 11.13 32.26
CA LEU A 21 -13.84 12.18 31.98
C LEU A 21 -13.02 12.46 33.24
N ASN A 22 -11.72 12.19 33.20
CA ASN A 22 -10.76 12.74 34.15
C ASN A 22 -9.34 12.77 33.56
N SER A 23 -8.69 13.93 33.65
CA SER A 23 -7.24 14.13 33.46
C SER A 23 -6.58 13.53 32.19
N MET A 24 -6.75 14.19 31.05
CA MET A 24 -5.68 14.30 30.05
C MET A 24 -5.45 15.76 29.67
N THR A 25 -4.20 16.15 29.48
CA THR A 25 -3.78 17.55 29.29
C THR A 25 -4.03 18.04 27.86
N GLY A 26 -4.33 19.34 27.73
CA GLY A 26 -4.85 19.96 26.50
C GLY A 26 -3.84 20.13 25.35
N LYS A 27 -3.36 19.02 24.78
CA LYS A 27 -2.67 18.98 23.47
C LYS A 27 -3.17 17.85 22.54
N SER A 28 -4.13 17.05 22.98
CA SER A 28 -4.71 15.94 22.19
C SER A 28 -6.03 16.29 21.48
N THR A 29 -6.73 17.33 21.92
CA THR A 29 -8.05 17.72 21.40
C THR A 29 -7.98 18.41 20.04
N GLU A 30 -7.13 19.42 19.86
CA GLU A 30 -6.96 20.12 18.57
C GLU A 30 -6.56 19.15 17.44
N PHE A 31 -5.72 18.16 17.75
CA PHE A 31 -5.29 17.15 16.79
C PHE A 31 -6.43 16.19 16.41
N ALA A 32 -7.34 15.89 17.35
CA ALA A 32 -8.53 15.11 17.09
C ALA A 32 -9.56 15.89 16.24
N GLU A 33 -9.80 17.16 16.54
CA GLU A 33 -10.73 18.00 15.77
C GLU A 33 -10.23 18.25 14.34
N SER A 34 -8.94 18.52 14.16
CA SER A 34 -8.31 18.59 12.83
C SER A 34 -8.43 17.28 12.04
N MET A 35 -8.49 16.14 12.72
CA MET A 35 -8.71 14.83 12.10
C MET A 35 -10.19 14.64 11.68
N PHE A 36 -11.15 15.12 12.48
CA PHE A 36 -12.58 15.07 12.15
C PHE A 36 -12.97 16.01 10.99
N GLU A 37 -12.35 17.18 10.85
CA GLU A 37 -12.58 18.05 9.68
C GLU A 37 -11.99 17.45 8.39
N LYS A 38 -10.77 16.91 8.44
CA LYS A 38 -10.16 16.20 7.29
C LYS A 38 -10.98 14.99 6.87
N LYS A 39 -11.59 14.29 7.83
CA LYS A 39 -12.55 13.20 7.60
C LYS A 39 -13.79 13.67 6.83
N ARG A 40 -14.25 14.92 7.00
CA ARG A 40 -15.34 15.51 6.20
C ARG A 40 -14.96 15.77 4.74
N MET A 41 -13.77 16.33 4.47
CA MET A 41 -13.33 16.59 3.09
C MET A 41 -13.17 15.28 2.28
N LEU A 42 -12.49 14.27 2.84
CA LEU A 42 -12.24 13.00 2.16
C LEU A 42 -13.49 12.14 1.94
N ILE A 43 -14.54 12.32 2.77
CA ILE A 43 -15.85 11.69 2.56
C ILE A 43 -16.62 12.35 1.39
N TRP A 44 -16.38 13.63 1.11
CA TRP A 44 -17.07 14.35 0.03
C TRP A 44 -16.64 13.87 -1.37
N GLU A 45 -15.35 13.54 -1.55
CA GLU A 45 -14.83 12.99 -2.82
C GLU A 45 -15.34 11.57 -3.15
N ASN A 46 -15.82 10.81 -2.16
CA ASN A 46 -16.23 9.41 -2.33
C ASN A 46 -17.75 9.16 -2.19
N LYS A 47 -18.58 10.20 -2.02
CA LYS A 47 -20.06 10.07 -2.03
C LYS A 47 -20.76 11.23 -2.74
N LEU A 48 -20.90 11.11 -4.05
CA LEU A 48 -21.99 11.75 -4.80
C LEU A 48 -23.02 10.67 -5.20
N PRO A 49 -24.33 10.89 -4.96
CA PRO A 49 -25.37 9.91 -5.29
C PRO A 49 -25.61 9.85 -6.81
N ALA A 50 -26.12 8.71 -7.27
CA ALA A 50 -26.58 8.57 -8.65
C ALA A 50 -27.79 9.48 -8.91
N ILE A 51 -27.72 10.31 -9.96
CA ILE A 51 -28.89 11.05 -10.46
C ILE A 51 -29.61 10.14 -11.46
N GLU A 52 -30.69 9.51 -11.02
CA GLU A 52 -31.62 8.85 -11.94
C GLU A 52 -32.34 9.91 -12.80
N VAL A 53 -32.21 9.80 -14.12
CA VAL A 53 -32.93 10.67 -15.07
C VAL A 53 -34.35 10.12 -15.28
N THR A 54 -35.18 10.27 -14.25
CA THR A 54 -36.56 9.78 -14.25
C THR A 54 -37.50 10.82 -14.87
N ARG A 55 -38.18 10.44 -15.96
CA ARG A 55 -39.14 11.28 -16.71
C ARG A 55 -40.19 11.93 -15.78
N MET A 56 -40.22 13.26 -15.72
CA MET A 56 -41.42 13.96 -15.24
C MET A 56 -42.57 13.85 -16.26
N LYS A 57 -43.73 13.39 -15.78
CA LYS A 57 -45.04 13.69 -16.38
C LYS A 57 -45.74 14.75 -15.53
N THR A 58 -46.54 15.59 -16.18
CA THR A 58 -47.29 16.71 -15.61
C THR A 58 -48.57 16.29 -14.87
N CYS A 59 -48.85 16.87 -13.68
CA CYS A 59 -49.99 17.79 -13.45
C CYS A 59 -50.26 18.12 -11.97
N ASN A 60 -50.71 19.36 -11.72
CA ASN A 60 -51.68 19.88 -10.73
C ASN A 60 -51.54 19.46 -9.24
N MET A 61 -51.22 20.37 -8.30
CA MET A 61 -52.08 21.42 -7.69
C MET A 61 -53.21 20.91 -6.76
N LEU A 62 -53.15 21.24 -5.45
CA LEU A 62 -54.19 22.02 -4.74
C LEU A 62 -53.82 22.39 -3.27
N HIS A 63 -54.64 23.24 -2.66
CA HIS A 63 -54.38 24.16 -1.52
C HIS A 63 -54.69 23.65 -0.09
N VAL A 64 -54.02 24.30 0.90
CA VAL A 64 -54.52 24.80 2.22
C VAL A 64 -54.87 23.85 3.39
N GLY A 65 -54.46 24.27 4.61
CA GLY A 65 -55.01 23.82 5.91
C GLY A 65 -54.17 24.27 7.13
N GLN A 66 -54.78 24.90 8.14
CA GLN A 66 -54.16 25.35 9.42
C GLN A 66 -55.09 25.00 10.63
N TRP A 67 -54.79 25.52 11.83
CA TRP A 67 -55.54 25.41 13.13
C TRP A 67 -55.17 24.16 13.98
N HIS A 68 -54.54 24.27 15.18
CA HIS A 68 -54.99 24.74 16.53
C HIS A 68 -55.66 23.62 17.38
N ASN A 69 -55.53 23.50 18.72
CA ASN A 69 -54.68 24.14 19.75
C ASN A 69 -54.67 23.27 21.07
N HIS A 70 -54.22 23.81 22.24
CA HIS A 70 -54.31 23.28 23.64
C HIS A 70 -53.15 22.36 24.14
N VAL A 71 -52.70 22.31 25.44
CA VAL A 71 -52.96 23.10 26.69
C VAL A 71 -51.81 22.90 27.73
N PHE A 72 -51.65 23.81 28.71
CA PHE A 72 -50.73 23.82 29.89
C PHE A 72 -51.56 24.01 31.21
N PRO A 73 -51.06 24.02 32.50
CA PRO A 73 -49.67 24.02 33.06
C PRO A 73 -49.40 23.19 34.38
N CYS A 74 -48.19 23.37 34.96
CA CYS A 74 -47.87 23.61 36.41
C CYS A 74 -47.44 22.53 37.46
N CYS A 75 -46.45 22.96 38.27
CA CYS A 75 -46.06 22.61 39.67
C CYS A 75 -45.47 21.21 40.04
N GLU A 76 -44.68 21.00 41.12
CA GLU A 76 -43.70 21.80 41.92
C GLU A 76 -43.00 20.88 42.99
N LYS A 77 -41.87 21.32 43.61
CA LYS A 77 -41.27 20.95 44.95
C LYS A 77 -40.04 20.01 45.06
N GLN A 78 -39.40 20.01 46.25
CA GLN A 78 -38.14 19.37 46.67
C GLN A 78 -38.25 18.85 48.16
N GLU A 79 -37.25 18.42 48.96
CA GLU A 79 -35.76 18.29 48.87
C GLU A 79 -35.18 17.33 49.97
N LYS A 80 -33.94 16.81 49.78
CA LYS A 80 -32.96 16.36 50.83
C LYS A 80 -33.37 15.18 51.80
N PRO A 81 -32.51 14.67 52.74
CA PRO A 81 -31.20 13.99 52.50
C PRO A 81 -30.80 12.83 53.49
N LEU A 82 -29.53 12.35 53.38
CA LEU A 82 -28.60 11.78 54.42
C LEU A 82 -28.59 10.29 54.89
N PHE A 83 -27.36 9.72 54.99
CA PHE A 83 -26.72 8.84 56.05
C PHE A 83 -25.37 8.26 55.48
N GLY A 84 -24.32 7.84 56.23
CA GLY A 84 -24.05 7.99 57.67
C GLY A 84 -22.73 7.45 58.32
N THR A 85 -22.01 6.43 57.82
CA THR A 85 -21.00 5.65 58.63
C THR A 85 -19.76 5.10 57.88
N LYS A 86 -18.67 4.62 58.51
CA LYS A 86 -17.74 5.18 59.53
C LYS A 86 -16.52 4.24 59.82
N ILE A 87 -15.34 4.77 60.20
CA ILE A 87 -14.24 4.12 61.01
C ILE A 87 -13.38 3.05 60.24
N ARG A 88 -12.06 2.79 60.44
CA ARG A 88 -11.01 3.13 61.45
C ARG A 88 -9.59 3.30 60.85
N VAL A 89 -8.62 3.77 61.65
CA VAL A 89 -7.15 3.72 61.39
C VAL A 89 -6.42 3.20 62.65
N THR A 90 -5.26 2.54 62.49
CA THR A 90 -4.34 2.18 63.58
C THR A 90 -2.86 2.37 63.19
N GLN A 91 -2.02 2.73 64.15
CA GLN A 91 -0.55 2.86 64.03
C GLN A 91 0.14 2.06 65.15
N LYS A 92 1.37 1.55 64.91
CA LYS A 92 2.48 1.62 65.88
C LYS A 92 3.86 1.29 65.26
N LYS A 93 4.90 1.60 66.03
CA LYS A 93 6.38 1.58 65.80
C LYS A 93 7.02 0.97 67.09
N PRO A 94 8.35 0.81 67.33
CA PRO A 94 9.51 1.00 66.44
C PRO A 94 10.73 0.01 66.61
N GLU A 95 11.72 0.10 65.69
CA GLU A 95 13.20 0.16 65.95
C GLU A 95 14.00 -1.01 66.62
N PRO A 96 15.38 -0.96 66.65
CA PRO A 96 16.31 -0.02 66.00
C PRO A 96 17.53 -0.63 65.25
N LYS A 97 18.28 0.28 64.56
CA LYS A 97 19.61 0.12 63.90
C LYS A 97 19.55 -0.63 62.56
N SER A 98 20.38 -0.33 61.55
CA SER A 98 21.32 0.79 61.23
C SER A 98 21.69 0.70 59.72
N ASN A 99 22.39 1.62 59.03
CA ASN A 99 23.27 2.71 59.50
C ASN A 99 23.42 3.88 58.49
N LYS A 100 24.13 4.92 58.94
CA LYS A 100 25.01 5.89 58.24
C LYS A 100 25.57 5.46 56.85
N GLU A 101 25.82 6.34 55.88
CA GLU A 101 25.72 7.82 55.75
C GLU A 101 25.88 8.19 54.23
N ASN A 102 25.47 9.33 53.68
CA ASN A 102 24.69 10.49 54.19
C ASN A 102 23.95 11.22 53.02
N GLU A 103 23.14 12.24 53.30
CA GLU A 103 22.62 13.23 52.33
C GLU A 103 22.97 14.67 52.75
N ILE A 104 23.04 15.59 51.77
CA ILE A 104 22.67 16.99 51.98
C ILE A 104 21.83 17.44 50.78
N GLY A 105 20.62 17.92 51.05
CA GLY A 105 19.85 18.78 50.16
C GLY A 105 19.08 19.80 50.99
N LEU A 106 18.43 20.78 50.34
CA LEU A 106 17.27 21.45 50.92
C LEU A 106 16.44 22.14 49.84
N CYS A 107 15.12 21.96 49.90
CA CYS A 107 14.14 22.83 49.26
C CYS A 107 13.79 24.00 50.20
N CYS A 108 13.16 25.08 49.69
CA CYS A 108 11.85 25.50 50.21
C CYS A 108 11.16 26.69 49.48
N LEU A 109 9.84 26.78 49.75
CA LEU A 109 8.97 27.98 49.73
C LEU A 109 8.52 28.61 48.39
N LEU A 110 7.42 28.03 47.87
CA LEU A 110 6.09 28.66 47.75
C LEU A 110 5.98 30.20 47.62
N LEU A 111 5.21 30.66 46.61
CA LEU A 111 4.09 31.61 46.80
C LEU A 111 3.05 31.51 45.65
N LYS A 112 1.96 32.28 45.73
CA LYS A 112 0.72 32.13 44.92
C LYS A 112 0.70 32.95 43.62
N GLU A 113 -0.23 32.56 42.72
CA GLU A 113 -0.71 33.30 41.54
C GLU A 113 -1.30 34.69 41.89
N PRO A 114 -1.49 35.62 40.92
CA PRO A 114 -2.70 35.55 40.09
C PRO A 114 -2.56 35.95 38.59
N SER A 115 -3.49 35.41 37.78
CA SER A 115 -4.08 35.88 36.50
C SER A 115 -3.57 37.14 35.76
N VAL A 116 -3.56 37.10 34.41
CA VAL A 116 -4.33 38.02 33.53
C VAL A 116 -4.37 37.53 32.06
N CYS A 117 -5.37 38.00 31.31
CA CYS A 117 -5.87 37.57 29.99
C CYS A 117 -4.92 37.58 28.78
N GLU A 118 -5.27 36.77 27.77
CA GLU A 118 -4.84 36.92 26.36
C GLU A 118 -5.52 38.11 25.65
N PRO A 119 -4.83 38.70 24.66
CA PRO A 119 -5.45 39.18 23.41
C PRO A 119 -4.88 38.46 22.16
N PRO A 120 -5.55 38.52 20.98
CA PRO A 120 -5.47 37.46 19.98
C PRO A 120 -4.33 37.57 18.94
N ALA A 121 -4.09 36.45 18.25
CA ALA A 121 -3.03 36.29 17.26
C ALA A 121 -3.24 37.08 15.94
N ALA A 122 -2.30 37.97 15.64
CA ALA A 122 -1.94 38.41 14.29
C ALA A 122 -0.52 39.01 14.30
N VAL A 123 0.18 38.95 13.17
CA VAL A 123 1.56 39.47 12.94
C VAL A 123 2.66 38.62 13.62
N VAL A 124 3.92 38.81 13.17
CA VAL A 124 5.17 38.11 13.56
C VAL A 124 5.29 36.66 13.07
N TRP A 125 5.67 36.50 11.79
CA TRP A 125 6.35 35.32 11.25
C TRP A 125 7.26 35.73 10.06
N LEU A 126 8.41 36.33 10.35
CA LEU A 126 9.45 36.59 9.32
C LEU A 126 10.90 36.76 9.85
N GLU A 127 11.19 36.45 11.12
CA GLU A 127 12.55 36.55 11.70
C GLU A 127 12.95 35.30 12.50
N GLU A 128 13.06 34.13 11.87
CA GLU A 128 13.84 33.03 12.48
C GLU A 128 14.51 32.04 11.49
N VAL A 129 14.78 32.47 10.25
CA VAL A 129 15.54 31.67 9.26
C VAL A 129 16.94 32.25 9.03
N CYS A 130 17.70 32.44 10.12
CA CYS A 130 19.15 32.74 10.04
C CYS A 130 19.89 32.58 11.40
N LYS A 131 20.09 31.34 11.87
CA LYS A 131 21.07 30.96 12.91
C LYS A 131 21.29 29.44 12.95
N ILE A 132 22.37 29.01 13.61
CA ILE A 132 22.82 27.61 13.74
C ILE A 132 23.42 27.02 12.44
N GLU A 133 24.42 27.71 11.87
CA GLU A 133 25.57 27.06 11.23
C GLU A 133 26.83 27.38 12.07
N SER A 134 27.21 26.50 13.01
CA SER A 134 28.52 26.58 13.69
C SER A 134 28.80 25.37 14.61
N LEU A 135 29.27 24.24 14.07
CA LEU A 135 30.09 23.28 14.81
C LEU A 135 31.18 22.73 13.89
N GLU A 136 32.44 22.94 14.28
CA GLU A 136 33.62 22.56 13.51
C GLU A 136 34.06 21.12 13.79
N TYR A 137 34.79 20.51 12.86
CA TYR A 137 35.75 19.43 13.14
C TYR A 137 37.08 19.73 12.41
N PRO A 138 38.25 19.52 13.03
CA PRO A 138 39.48 20.14 12.56
C PRO A 138 40.35 19.27 11.65
N GLY A 139 41.03 19.93 10.70
CA GLY A 139 42.45 19.67 10.47
C GLY A 139 42.85 18.83 9.26
N THR A 140 43.36 19.51 8.22
CA THR A 140 44.72 19.24 7.72
C THR A 140 45.23 20.44 6.91
N ARG A 141 46.53 20.76 7.00
CA ARG A 141 47.15 21.84 6.22
C ARG A 141 48.05 21.27 5.13
N ARG A 142 48.00 21.85 3.93
CA ARG A 142 49.23 22.19 3.20
C ARG A 142 49.02 23.43 2.34
N SER A 143 50.11 24.11 2.03
CA SER A 143 50.15 25.46 1.49
C SER A 143 50.82 25.47 0.12
N GLU A 144 50.42 26.40 -0.74
CA GLU A 144 51.38 27.15 -1.56
C GLU A 144 50.86 28.55 -1.92
N LYS A 145 51.70 29.37 -2.58
CA LYS A 145 51.56 30.84 -2.68
C LYS A 145 51.52 31.33 -4.14
N ALA A 146 51.26 32.64 -4.28
CA ALA A 146 51.44 33.50 -5.47
C ALA A 146 50.33 33.42 -6.55
N SER A 147 49.99 34.51 -7.26
CA SER A 147 50.28 35.95 -7.00
C SER A 147 49.41 36.91 -7.83
N SER A 148 48.66 37.76 -7.13
CA SER A 148 48.29 39.15 -7.50
C SER A 148 47.62 39.38 -8.90
N PRO A 149 47.27 40.63 -9.32
CA PRO A 149 45.87 41.02 -9.20
C PRO A 149 45.22 41.60 -10.48
N SER A 150 43.89 41.45 -10.60
CA SER A 150 43.09 42.25 -11.54
C SER A 150 41.62 42.37 -11.06
N TYR A 151 40.88 43.29 -11.67
CA TYR A 151 39.45 43.56 -11.46
C TYR A 151 38.99 44.04 -10.06
N CYS A 152 39.51 45.19 -9.63
CA CYS A 152 38.72 46.10 -8.78
C CYS A 152 37.76 46.92 -9.67
N ALA A 153 36.65 46.31 -10.11
CA ALA A 153 35.57 46.99 -10.82
C ALA A 153 34.26 46.20 -10.70
N LYS A 154 33.12 46.90 -10.61
CA LYS A 154 31.75 46.34 -10.51
C LYS A 154 31.37 45.62 -9.20
N MET A 155 31.61 46.26 -8.05
CA MET A 155 30.55 46.25 -7.02
C MET A 155 29.39 47.14 -7.51
N ALA A 156 28.46 46.54 -8.24
CA ALA A 156 27.27 47.23 -8.73
C ALA A 156 26.08 46.26 -8.79
N LEU A 157 25.15 46.42 -7.84
CA LEU A 157 23.75 45.98 -7.87
C LEU A 157 23.43 44.63 -8.54
N SER A 158 23.48 43.55 -7.74
CA SER A 158 22.85 42.27 -8.07
C SER A 158 21.84 41.81 -7.01
N MET A 159 21.01 42.75 -6.50
CA MET A 159 19.75 42.39 -5.84
C MET A 159 18.74 41.96 -6.91
N GLY A 160 18.98 40.78 -7.47
CA GLY A 160 18.20 40.19 -8.55
C GLY A 160 16.99 39.39 -8.08
N THR A 161 16.21 39.92 -7.12
CA THR A 161 14.90 39.36 -6.78
C THR A 161 13.97 39.51 -7.98
N LYS A 162 13.91 38.47 -8.83
CA LYS A 162 12.95 38.37 -9.92
C LYS A 162 11.56 38.06 -9.37
N ASP A 163 10.96 39.06 -8.73
CA ASP A 163 9.52 39.12 -8.48
C ASP A 163 8.78 39.27 -9.81
N SER A 164 8.73 38.16 -10.54
CA SER A 164 8.12 37.99 -11.86
C SER A 164 6.60 38.15 -11.88
N SER A 165 6.04 38.68 -10.80
CA SER A 165 4.61 38.89 -10.53
C SER A 165 4.23 40.35 -10.34
N TRP A 166 5.17 41.31 -10.39
CA TRP A 166 4.87 42.73 -10.12
C TRP A 166 3.78 43.32 -11.06
N TRP A 167 3.69 42.82 -12.29
CA TRP A 167 2.66 43.17 -13.27
C TRP A 167 1.24 42.80 -12.85
N VAL A 168 1.05 41.85 -11.92
CA VAL A 168 -0.28 41.50 -11.38
C VAL A 168 -0.90 42.70 -10.65
N PHE A 169 -0.07 43.55 -10.03
CA PHE A 169 -0.52 44.79 -9.37
C PHE A 169 -0.80 45.95 -10.35
N THR A 170 -0.37 45.86 -11.62
CA THR A 170 -0.71 46.86 -12.65
C THR A 170 -1.95 46.48 -13.47
N LEU A 171 -2.42 45.23 -13.41
CA LEU A 171 -3.65 44.79 -14.08
C LEU A 171 -4.88 45.66 -13.78
N PRO A 172 -5.18 46.08 -12.53
CA PRO A 172 -6.35 46.93 -12.24
C PRO A 172 -6.26 48.29 -12.95
N ALA A 173 -5.06 48.88 -12.96
CA ALA A 173 -4.82 50.17 -13.61
C ALA A 173 -4.93 50.08 -15.16
N PHE A 174 -4.46 48.99 -15.77
CA PHE A 174 -4.62 48.74 -17.20
C PHE A 174 -6.07 48.45 -17.63
N LEU A 175 -6.88 47.88 -16.72
CA LEU A 175 -8.26 47.46 -17.01
C LEU A 175 -9.31 48.40 -16.40
N GLY A 176 -8.91 49.56 -15.86
CA GLY A 176 -9.79 50.59 -15.31
C GLY A 176 -10.55 50.18 -14.04
N SER A 177 -10.18 49.06 -13.42
CA SER A 177 -10.90 48.49 -12.28
C SER A 177 -10.40 49.04 -10.94
N LYS A 178 -11.31 49.19 -9.98
CA LYS A 178 -11.04 49.76 -8.66
C LYS A 178 -10.50 48.74 -7.64
N THR A 179 -10.62 47.44 -7.91
CA THR A 179 -10.19 46.37 -6.99
C THR A 179 -9.72 45.13 -7.76
N LEU A 180 -8.78 44.36 -7.18
CA LEU A 180 -8.38 43.04 -7.69
C LEU A 180 -9.48 41.96 -7.54
N LEU A 181 -10.60 42.30 -6.91
CA LEU A 181 -11.75 41.42 -6.66
C LEU A 181 -12.93 41.71 -7.60
N ASP A 182 -12.72 42.48 -8.66
CA ASP A 182 -13.72 42.71 -9.71
C ASP A 182 -14.07 41.38 -10.40
N GLU A 183 -15.35 41.03 -10.40
CA GLU A 183 -15.87 39.77 -10.94
C GLU A 183 -15.54 39.60 -12.43
N TYR A 184 -15.51 40.69 -13.20
CA TYR A 184 -15.12 40.67 -14.62
C TYR A 184 -13.63 40.43 -14.80
N LEU A 185 -12.78 41.04 -13.96
CA LEU A 185 -11.33 40.82 -13.97
C LEU A 185 -11.01 39.35 -13.66
N ILE A 186 -11.63 38.80 -12.62
CA ILE A 186 -11.50 37.38 -12.24
C ILE A 186 -12.00 36.48 -13.39
N PHE A 187 -13.16 36.78 -13.98
CA PHE A 187 -13.70 36.02 -15.10
C PHE A 187 -12.76 36.00 -16.32
N PHE A 188 -12.20 37.14 -16.72
CA PHE A 188 -11.26 37.19 -17.85
C PHE A 188 -9.94 36.47 -17.55
N ILE A 189 -9.42 36.52 -16.31
CA ILE A 189 -8.23 35.76 -15.91
C ILE A 189 -8.51 34.24 -15.93
N LEU A 190 -9.68 33.81 -15.45
CA LEU A 190 -10.11 32.41 -15.52
C LEU A 190 -10.30 31.94 -16.97
N LEU A 191 -10.90 32.75 -17.83
CA LEU A 191 -11.11 32.44 -19.24
C LEU A 191 -9.78 32.38 -20.03
N ALA A 192 -8.86 33.30 -19.77
CA ALA A 192 -7.53 33.32 -20.40
C ALA A 192 -6.66 32.13 -19.95
N SER A 193 -6.66 31.82 -18.65
CA SER A 193 -5.91 30.66 -18.13
C SER A 193 -6.51 29.32 -18.59
N LEU A 194 -7.84 29.19 -18.64
CA LEU A 194 -8.52 28.04 -19.25
C LEU A 194 -8.15 27.89 -20.74
N SER A 195 -8.16 28.99 -21.49
CA SER A 195 -7.79 28.99 -22.91
C SER A 195 -6.33 28.56 -23.12
N LEU A 196 -5.40 29.04 -22.29
CA LEU A 196 -4.00 28.64 -22.33
C LEU A 196 -3.80 27.15 -21.99
N VAL A 197 -4.56 26.60 -21.04
CA VAL A 197 -4.51 25.17 -20.72
C VAL A 197 -5.11 24.32 -21.85
N LEU A 198 -6.21 24.75 -22.48
CA LEU A 198 -6.79 24.06 -23.63
C LEU A 198 -5.84 24.07 -24.85
N LEU A 199 -5.19 25.20 -25.13
CA LEU A 199 -4.18 25.31 -26.20
C LEU A 199 -2.97 24.41 -25.93
N THR A 200 -2.42 24.44 -24.71
CA THR A 200 -1.27 23.59 -24.34
C THR A 200 -1.62 22.11 -24.26
N TRP A 201 -2.85 21.74 -23.89
CA TRP A 201 -3.37 20.37 -23.98
C TRP A 201 -3.51 19.90 -25.43
N ALA A 202 -4.05 20.73 -26.32
CA ALA A 202 -4.20 20.40 -27.73
C ALA A 202 -2.84 20.22 -28.43
N SER A 203 -1.85 21.07 -28.12
CA SER A 203 -0.51 21.03 -28.73
C SER A 203 0.45 19.98 -28.16
N SER A 204 0.14 19.35 -27.01
CA SER A 204 1.05 18.41 -26.33
C SER A 204 0.55 16.94 -26.44
N PRO A 205 1.15 16.09 -27.27
CA PRO A 205 0.89 14.63 -27.24
C PRO A 205 1.23 14.07 -25.84
N GLY A 206 0.49 13.06 -25.39
CA GLY A 206 0.54 12.61 -23.99
C GLY A 206 -0.09 13.57 -22.96
N GLY A 207 -0.45 14.80 -23.33
CA GLY A 207 -1.25 15.72 -22.52
C GLY A 207 -0.44 16.80 -21.78
N THR A 208 -1.10 17.48 -20.82
CA THR A 208 -0.59 18.70 -20.16
C THR A 208 0.72 18.52 -19.38
N ALA A 209 1.02 17.32 -18.88
CA ALA A 209 2.29 17.04 -18.20
C ALA A 209 3.50 16.98 -19.15
N TRP A 210 3.24 16.82 -20.45
CA TRP A 210 4.23 16.69 -21.53
C TRP A 210 4.45 17.99 -22.32
N LYS A 211 3.90 19.11 -21.83
CA LYS A 211 4.09 20.45 -22.39
C LYS A 211 5.56 20.80 -22.62
N ASN A 212 5.79 21.73 -23.54
CA ASN A 212 7.11 22.12 -24.05
C ASN A 212 7.83 20.99 -24.84
N GLY A 213 7.08 20.04 -25.39
CA GLY A 213 7.62 18.99 -26.26
C GLY A 213 8.50 17.96 -25.55
N ARG A 214 8.30 17.71 -24.25
CA ARG A 214 9.13 16.80 -23.44
C ARG A 214 9.15 15.36 -23.94
N ASN A 215 8.13 14.94 -24.69
CA ASN A 215 8.08 13.62 -25.34
C ASN A 215 8.89 13.58 -26.65
N GLY A 216 9.31 14.72 -27.18
CA GLY A 216 10.09 14.88 -28.42
C GLY A 216 11.60 15.08 -28.21
N SER A 217 12.12 14.94 -26.99
CA SER A 217 13.55 15.14 -26.69
C SER A 217 14.50 14.07 -27.27
N GLY A 218 13.97 13.03 -27.91
CA GLY A 218 14.73 11.96 -28.54
C GLY A 218 14.89 12.12 -30.05
N ALA A 219 15.61 11.18 -30.68
CA ALA A 219 15.60 11.05 -32.14
C ALA A 219 14.25 10.52 -32.66
N VAL A 220 13.50 9.84 -31.79
CA VAL A 220 12.10 9.44 -31.99
C VAL A 220 11.27 10.07 -30.86
N ALA A 221 10.11 10.64 -31.19
CA ALA A 221 9.18 11.20 -30.21
C ALA A 221 8.27 10.10 -29.63
N ILE A 222 8.01 10.16 -28.32
CA ILE A 222 7.13 9.20 -27.64
C ILE A 222 5.66 9.52 -27.98
N PRO A 223 4.91 8.59 -28.62
CA PRO A 223 3.48 8.78 -28.91
C PRO A 223 2.62 8.59 -27.65
N GLY A 224 1.38 9.07 -27.67
CA GLY A 224 0.39 8.67 -26.67
C GLY A 224 -0.77 9.65 -26.40
N PRO A 225 -1.75 9.23 -25.59
CA PRO A 225 -3.06 9.88 -25.48
C PRO A 225 -3.01 11.15 -24.65
N ARG A 226 -3.55 12.25 -25.20
CA ARG A 226 -3.67 13.56 -24.51
C ARG A 226 -4.49 13.48 -23.21
N GLY A 227 -5.42 12.54 -23.11
CA GLY A 227 -6.41 12.47 -22.04
C GLY A 227 -7.34 13.69 -22.02
N LEU A 228 -8.00 13.94 -20.90
CA LEU A 228 -8.79 15.15 -20.67
C LEU A 228 -7.89 16.35 -20.30
N PRO A 229 -8.31 17.60 -20.57
CA PRO A 229 -7.67 18.79 -20.02
C PRO A 229 -7.55 18.70 -18.49
N PHE A 230 -6.45 19.24 -17.94
CA PHE A 230 -6.06 19.20 -16.51
C PHE A 230 -5.81 17.80 -15.92
N PHE A 231 -6.75 16.87 -16.05
CA PHE A 231 -6.71 15.54 -15.43
C PHE A 231 -5.87 14.50 -16.20
N GLY A 232 -5.62 14.74 -17.48
CA GLY A 232 -5.02 13.73 -18.36
C GLY A 232 -5.90 12.48 -18.42
N ASN A 233 -5.30 11.31 -18.25
CA ASN A 233 -6.01 10.02 -18.30
C ASN A 233 -6.46 9.53 -16.90
N LEU A 234 -6.37 10.36 -15.86
CA LEU A 234 -6.69 9.97 -14.48
C LEU A 234 -8.13 9.46 -14.31
N ILE A 235 -9.12 10.12 -14.92
CA ILE A 235 -10.54 9.73 -14.84
C ILE A 235 -10.83 8.46 -15.68
N THR A 236 -10.09 8.26 -16.78
CA THR A 236 -10.16 7.05 -17.61
C THR A 236 -9.59 5.84 -16.86
N LEU A 237 -8.52 6.05 -16.08
CA LEU A 237 -7.77 4.98 -15.41
C LEU A 237 -8.23 4.71 -13.97
N SER A 238 -9.01 5.61 -13.34
CA SER A 238 -9.69 5.34 -12.06
C SER A 238 -10.99 4.54 -12.22
N ARG A 239 -11.49 4.39 -13.46
CA ARG A 239 -12.74 3.69 -13.78
C ARG A 239 -12.45 2.34 -14.44
N GLY A 240 -12.10 1.35 -13.63
CA GLY A 240 -11.91 -0.04 -14.06
C GLY A 240 -10.44 -0.47 -14.09
N LEU A 241 -10.09 -1.31 -15.07
CA LEU A 241 -8.83 -2.05 -15.12
C LEU A 241 -7.75 -1.23 -15.84
N ALA A 242 -6.94 -0.49 -15.07
CA ALA A 242 -5.94 0.43 -15.60
C ALA A 242 -4.92 -0.25 -16.55
N HIS A 243 -4.51 -1.50 -16.26
CA HIS A 243 -3.61 -2.27 -17.13
C HIS A 243 -4.23 -2.63 -18.48
N ARG A 244 -5.47 -3.11 -18.51
CA ARG A 244 -6.19 -3.41 -19.76
C ARG A 244 -6.48 -2.13 -20.56
N SER A 245 -6.82 -1.03 -19.88
CA SER A 245 -7.05 0.28 -20.50
C SER A 245 -5.78 0.85 -21.13
N LEU A 246 -4.64 0.78 -20.42
CA LEU A 246 -3.33 1.18 -20.95
C LEU A 246 -2.88 0.29 -22.12
N ALA A 247 -3.14 -1.02 -22.06
CA ALA A 247 -2.86 -1.95 -23.16
C ALA A 247 -3.66 -1.61 -24.43
N SER A 248 -4.96 -1.35 -24.27
CA SER A 248 -5.85 -0.97 -25.39
C SER A 248 -5.42 0.35 -26.05
N MET A 249 -5.06 1.36 -25.26
CA MET A 249 -4.50 2.62 -25.78
C MET A 249 -3.13 2.40 -26.46
N ALA A 250 -2.24 1.60 -25.86
CA ALA A 250 -0.94 1.29 -26.45
C ALA A 250 -1.05 0.48 -27.76
N TYR A 251 -2.04 -0.40 -27.88
CA TYR A 251 -2.32 -1.14 -29.11
C TYR A 251 -2.89 -0.21 -30.20
N SER A 252 -3.97 0.50 -29.90
CA SER A 252 -4.68 1.36 -30.86
C SER A 252 -3.87 2.56 -31.36
N MET A 253 -2.87 3.02 -30.60
CA MET A 253 -1.94 4.08 -30.99
C MET A 253 -0.61 3.56 -31.57
N ASN A 254 -0.46 2.26 -31.81
CA ASN A 254 0.81 1.60 -32.19
C ASN A 254 2.00 1.98 -31.28
N ALA A 255 1.73 2.08 -29.99
CA ALA A 255 2.62 2.59 -28.95
C ALA A 255 3.03 1.50 -27.92
N LYS A 256 2.96 0.21 -28.28
CA LYS A 256 3.36 -0.93 -27.43
C LYS A 256 4.76 -0.74 -26.84
N GLN A 257 5.73 -0.31 -27.67
CA GLN A 257 7.11 -0.06 -27.25
C GLN A 257 7.19 0.95 -26.10
N LEU A 258 6.64 2.16 -26.28
CA LEU A 258 6.54 3.16 -25.23
C LEU A 258 5.39 4.14 -25.54
N MET A 259 4.54 4.39 -24.56
CA MET A 259 3.41 5.33 -24.64
C MET A 259 3.51 6.39 -23.54
N ALA A 260 3.52 7.68 -23.92
CA ALA A 260 3.50 8.83 -23.03
C ALA A 260 2.06 9.28 -22.71
N PHE A 261 1.76 9.52 -21.44
CA PHE A 261 0.46 10.02 -20.98
C PHE A 261 0.58 10.85 -19.69
N SER A 262 -0.46 11.63 -19.38
CA SER A 262 -0.53 12.46 -18.17
C SER A 262 -1.45 11.83 -17.12
N LEU A 263 -1.04 11.87 -15.84
CA LEU A 263 -1.89 11.65 -14.67
C LEU A 263 -1.95 12.95 -13.85
N GLY A 264 -2.97 13.76 -14.12
CA GLY A 264 -2.97 15.17 -13.71
C GLY A 264 -1.74 15.89 -14.28
N SER A 265 -0.96 16.53 -13.41
CA SER A 265 0.33 17.14 -13.73
C SER A 265 1.52 16.16 -13.82
N THR A 266 1.33 14.88 -13.52
CA THR A 266 2.43 13.88 -13.50
C THR A 266 2.68 13.32 -14.90
N PRO A 267 3.90 13.44 -15.48
CA PRO A 267 4.24 12.79 -16.74
C PRO A 267 4.52 11.30 -16.50
N VAL A 268 3.88 10.44 -17.28
CA VAL A 268 3.99 8.99 -17.19
C VAL A 268 4.32 8.39 -18.55
N VAL A 269 5.24 7.43 -18.59
CA VAL A 269 5.42 6.50 -19.72
C VAL A 269 5.05 5.09 -19.29
N VAL A 270 4.46 4.32 -20.20
CA VAL A 270 4.27 2.87 -20.03
C VAL A 270 4.86 2.14 -21.23
N THR A 271 5.57 1.05 -20.98
CA THR A 271 5.98 0.08 -22.00
C THR A 271 5.19 -1.22 -21.84
N SER A 272 4.82 -1.82 -22.97
CA SER A 272 4.20 -3.14 -23.09
C SER A 272 5.07 -4.07 -23.95
N ASP A 273 6.38 -3.79 -24.02
CA ASP A 273 7.37 -4.48 -24.84
C ASP A 273 8.45 -5.13 -23.94
N PRO A 274 8.84 -6.40 -24.15
CA PRO A 274 9.82 -7.07 -23.28
C PRO A 274 11.21 -6.42 -23.27
N GLN A 275 11.71 -5.94 -24.42
CA GLN A 275 13.05 -5.37 -24.55
C GLN A 275 13.16 -4.03 -23.81
N LEU A 276 12.18 -3.15 -24.01
CA LEU A 276 12.14 -1.84 -23.37
C LEU A 276 11.75 -1.95 -21.89
N ALA A 277 10.91 -2.94 -21.52
CA ALA A 277 10.71 -3.30 -20.12
C ALA A 277 12.03 -3.71 -19.44
N LYS A 278 12.90 -4.45 -20.14
CA LYS A 278 14.22 -4.86 -19.63
C LYS A 278 15.14 -3.65 -19.44
N GLU A 279 15.20 -2.72 -20.40
CA GLU A 279 15.93 -1.45 -20.26
C GLU A 279 15.43 -0.64 -19.05
N VAL A 280 14.12 -0.41 -18.93
CA VAL A 280 13.51 0.37 -17.84
C VAL A 280 13.71 -0.29 -16.46
N LEU A 281 13.58 -1.61 -16.34
CA LEU A 281 13.63 -2.27 -15.03
C LEU A 281 15.05 -2.47 -14.51
N THR A 282 16.03 -2.67 -15.40
CA THR A 282 17.43 -2.93 -15.05
C THR A 282 18.28 -1.67 -14.90
N SER A 283 17.95 -0.61 -15.65
CA SER A 283 18.68 0.67 -15.62
C SER A 283 18.74 1.31 -14.21
N PRO A 284 19.91 1.81 -13.77
CA PRO A 284 20.04 2.48 -12.48
C PRO A 284 19.28 3.82 -12.41
N HIS A 285 18.98 4.43 -13.57
CA HIS A 285 18.25 5.71 -13.66
C HIS A 285 16.77 5.57 -13.28
N PHE A 286 16.24 4.33 -13.27
CA PHE A 286 14.88 3.98 -12.84
C PHE A 286 14.89 3.18 -11.52
N ALA A 287 15.90 3.37 -10.66
CA ALA A 287 16.00 2.69 -9.38
C ALA A 287 15.10 3.29 -8.27
N ASP A 288 14.51 4.46 -8.48
CA ASP A 288 13.63 5.15 -7.55
C ASP A 288 12.14 4.98 -7.88
N ARG A 289 11.27 5.46 -6.99
CA ARG A 289 9.81 5.47 -7.13
C ARG A 289 9.24 6.87 -6.79
N PRO A 290 8.10 7.27 -7.38
CA PRO A 290 7.42 8.50 -6.96
C PRO A 290 6.80 8.33 -5.57
N ILE A 291 7.29 9.09 -4.58
CA ILE A 291 6.78 9.06 -3.20
C ILE A 291 5.74 10.17 -3.01
N LYS A 292 4.45 9.81 -2.90
CA LYS A 292 3.38 10.74 -2.51
C LYS A 292 3.53 11.16 -1.03
N GLN A 293 3.05 12.35 -0.68
CA GLN A 293 3.13 12.87 0.69
C GLN A 293 2.42 11.97 1.71
N SER A 294 1.26 11.39 1.36
CA SER A 294 0.56 10.41 2.21
C SER A 294 1.38 9.14 2.50
N ALA A 295 2.21 8.68 1.54
CA ALA A 295 3.11 7.55 1.75
C ALA A 295 4.27 7.90 2.71
N ARG A 296 4.68 9.18 2.82
CA ARG A 296 5.61 9.63 3.86
C ARG A 296 4.96 9.60 5.24
N SER A 297 3.70 10.03 5.33
CA SER A 297 2.92 10.03 6.58
C SER A 297 2.67 8.62 7.16
N LEU A 298 2.72 7.57 6.35
CA LEU A 298 2.61 6.17 6.76
C LEU A 298 3.98 5.48 6.95
N MET A 299 5.07 6.26 7.09
CA MET A 299 6.45 5.79 7.19
C MET A 299 6.95 4.91 6.01
N PHE A 300 6.22 4.81 4.89
CA PHE A 300 6.62 3.94 3.77
C PHE A 300 7.95 4.36 3.15
N SER A 301 8.38 5.62 3.29
CA SER A 301 9.73 6.07 2.92
C SER A 301 10.87 5.43 3.76
N ARG A 302 10.56 4.76 4.88
CA ARG A 302 11.47 3.89 5.65
C ARG A 302 11.35 2.40 5.25
N ALA A 303 10.30 2.00 4.53
CA ALA A 303 10.07 0.61 4.13
C ALA A 303 10.81 0.22 2.82
N ILE A 304 11.24 -1.04 2.68
CA ILE A 304 12.05 -1.56 1.56
C ILE A 304 11.42 -1.30 0.18
N GLY A 305 10.10 -1.38 0.09
CA GLY A 305 9.36 -1.19 -1.16
C GLY A 305 9.44 0.22 -1.73
N PHE A 306 9.46 1.25 -0.87
CA PHE A 306 9.34 2.67 -1.26
C PHE A 306 10.51 3.57 -0.83
N ALA A 307 11.42 3.13 0.06
CA ALA A 307 12.58 3.91 0.47
C ALA A 307 13.46 4.33 -0.75
N PRO A 308 14.02 5.56 -0.76
CA PRO A 308 14.87 6.04 -1.86
C PRO A 308 16.12 5.17 -2.08
N ASN A 309 16.58 5.05 -3.34
CA ASN A 309 17.78 4.32 -3.70
C ASN A 309 19.04 5.01 -3.16
N GLY A 310 19.52 4.53 -2.02
CA GLY A 310 20.74 5.00 -1.36
C GLY A 310 21.46 3.88 -0.62
N ILE A 311 22.37 4.25 0.29
CA ILE A 311 23.07 3.29 1.16
C ILE A 311 22.06 2.55 2.05
N TYR A 312 21.19 3.31 2.72
CA TYR A 312 20.10 2.82 3.57
C TYR A 312 19.20 1.77 2.89
N TRP A 313 18.64 2.06 1.71
CA TRP A 313 17.80 1.07 1.00
C TRP A 313 18.57 -0.19 0.59
N ARG A 314 19.87 -0.08 0.26
CA ARG A 314 20.73 -1.25 -0.01
C ARG A 314 21.01 -2.06 1.25
N LEU A 315 21.13 -1.41 2.42
CA LEU A 315 21.23 -2.07 3.71
C LEU A 315 19.96 -2.86 4.02
N LEU A 316 18.78 -2.23 3.98
CA LEU A 316 17.51 -2.94 4.21
C LEU A 316 17.31 -4.12 3.24
N ARG A 317 17.70 -3.96 1.97
CA ARG A 317 17.71 -5.04 0.97
C ARG A 317 18.68 -6.16 1.31
N ARG A 318 19.87 -5.86 1.84
CA ARG A 318 20.85 -6.84 2.30
C ARG A 318 20.31 -7.63 3.49
N ILE A 319 19.78 -6.93 4.49
CA ILE A 319 19.21 -7.53 5.71
C ILE A 319 18.08 -8.50 5.32
N ALA A 320 17.06 -8.03 4.59
CA ALA A 320 15.94 -8.88 4.21
C ALA A 320 16.35 -10.08 3.33
N ALA A 321 17.31 -9.90 2.40
CA ALA A 321 17.79 -10.98 1.54
C ALA A 321 18.62 -12.04 2.29
N SER A 322 19.44 -11.63 3.26
CA SER A 322 20.31 -12.54 4.02
C SER A 322 19.61 -13.24 5.20
N HIS A 323 18.62 -12.58 5.82
CA HIS A 323 18.06 -13.00 7.11
C HIS A 323 16.59 -13.45 7.07
N LEU A 324 15.81 -13.07 6.04
CA LEU A 324 14.43 -13.52 5.88
C LEU A 324 14.24 -14.35 4.60
N PHE A 325 14.76 -13.89 3.46
CA PHE A 325 14.52 -14.50 2.14
C PHE A 325 15.67 -15.38 1.61
N ALA A 326 16.67 -15.68 2.46
CA ALA A 326 17.74 -16.61 2.12
C ALA A 326 17.19 -18.06 2.03
N PRO A 327 17.66 -18.91 1.09
CA PRO A 327 17.13 -20.27 0.93
C PRO A 327 17.14 -21.10 2.23
N ARG A 328 18.22 -21.00 3.03
CA ARG A 328 18.34 -21.66 4.34
C ARG A 328 17.27 -21.21 5.36
N ARG A 329 16.90 -19.93 5.34
CA ARG A 329 15.85 -19.35 6.20
C ARG A 329 14.47 -19.83 5.77
N ILE A 330 14.23 -19.86 4.45
CA ILE A 330 12.97 -20.35 3.89
C ILE A 330 12.78 -21.83 4.25
N ALA A 331 13.80 -22.67 4.07
CA ALA A 331 13.78 -24.09 4.46
C ALA A 331 13.58 -24.28 5.98
N ALA A 332 14.29 -23.53 6.83
CA ALA A 332 14.14 -23.61 8.28
C ALA A 332 12.71 -23.27 8.76
N HIS A 333 12.00 -22.39 8.04
CA HIS A 333 10.60 -22.03 8.31
C HIS A 333 9.57 -22.93 7.58
N GLU A 334 9.99 -23.99 6.88
CA GLU A 334 9.09 -24.93 6.19
C GLU A 334 8.07 -25.63 7.12
N PRO A 335 8.46 -26.17 8.30
CA PRO A 335 7.49 -26.84 9.19
C PRO A 335 6.35 -25.90 9.63
N GLY A 336 6.63 -24.59 9.68
CA GLY A 336 5.62 -23.55 9.87
C GLY A 336 4.59 -23.52 8.74
N ARG A 337 5.06 -23.40 7.49
CA ARG A 337 4.19 -23.40 6.30
C ARG A 337 3.38 -24.69 6.15
N GLN A 338 3.97 -25.83 6.52
CA GLN A 338 3.26 -27.12 6.56
C GLN A 338 2.16 -27.12 7.63
N LYS A 339 2.42 -26.60 8.84
CA LYS A 339 1.41 -26.47 9.91
C LYS A 339 0.26 -25.54 9.52
N ASP A 340 0.57 -24.38 8.92
CA ASP A 340 -0.46 -23.43 8.45
C ASP A 340 -1.34 -24.06 7.37
N CYS A 341 -0.74 -24.82 6.45
CA CYS A 341 -1.48 -25.59 5.45
C CYS A 341 -2.36 -26.67 6.09
N ALA A 342 -1.86 -27.42 7.07
CA ALA A 342 -2.63 -28.46 7.76
C ALA A 342 -3.77 -27.90 8.64
N ALA A 343 -3.71 -26.63 9.08
CA ALA A 343 -4.86 -25.92 9.65
C ALA A 343 -5.85 -25.50 8.55
N MET A 344 -5.35 -24.94 7.46
CA MET A 344 -6.15 -24.51 6.32
C MET A 344 -6.98 -25.66 5.71
N LEU A 345 -6.38 -26.84 5.48
CA LEU A 345 -7.09 -28.00 4.93
C LEU A 345 -8.23 -28.47 5.84
N ARG A 346 -8.03 -28.49 7.17
CA ARG A 346 -9.10 -28.85 8.13
C ARG A 346 -10.24 -27.85 8.08
N ASN A 347 -9.94 -26.55 8.14
CA ASN A 347 -10.95 -25.49 8.04
C ASN A 347 -11.76 -25.53 6.71
N ILE A 348 -11.14 -26.02 5.63
CA ILE A 348 -11.77 -26.26 4.32
C ILE A 348 -12.71 -27.47 4.39
N ALA A 349 -12.26 -28.60 4.95
CA ALA A 349 -13.08 -29.80 5.15
C ALA A 349 -14.29 -29.56 6.08
N ASP A 350 -14.08 -28.82 7.18
CA ASP A 350 -15.14 -28.43 8.12
C ASP A 350 -16.19 -27.56 7.42
N GLU A 351 -15.78 -26.57 6.62
CA GLU A 351 -16.72 -25.73 5.89
C GLU A 351 -17.47 -26.50 4.78
N GLN A 352 -16.78 -27.38 4.04
CA GLN A 352 -17.41 -28.25 3.05
C GLN A 352 -18.49 -29.12 3.70
N SER A 353 -18.18 -29.72 4.85
CA SER A 353 -19.09 -30.59 5.60
C SER A 353 -20.30 -29.83 6.16
N LEU A 354 -20.12 -28.57 6.55
CA LEU A 354 -21.18 -27.73 7.13
C LEU A 354 -22.06 -27.01 6.09
N LYS A 355 -21.57 -26.80 4.87
CA LYS A 355 -22.25 -25.93 3.86
C LYS A 355 -22.42 -26.53 2.47
N GLY A 356 -21.68 -27.58 2.13
CA GLY A 356 -21.62 -28.14 0.78
C GLY A 356 -20.73 -27.37 -0.20
N SER A 357 -20.20 -26.19 0.18
CA SER A 357 -19.25 -25.40 -0.61
C SER A 357 -18.34 -24.56 0.29
N VAL A 358 -17.15 -24.23 -0.23
CA VAL A 358 -16.06 -23.54 0.50
C VAL A 358 -15.70 -22.23 -0.19
N SER A 359 -15.60 -21.14 0.59
CA SER A 359 -15.03 -19.88 0.08
C SER A 359 -13.53 -19.82 0.40
N LEU A 360 -12.70 -19.88 -0.64
CA LEU A 360 -11.28 -20.20 -0.47
C LEU A 360 -10.44 -19.01 0.04
N ARG A 361 -10.68 -17.78 -0.42
CA ARG A 361 -9.84 -16.60 -0.14
C ARG A 361 -9.52 -16.41 1.34
N LYS A 362 -10.53 -16.49 2.22
CA LYS A 362 -10.36 -16.25 3.66
C LYS A 362 -9.44 -17.29 4.33
N HIS A 363 -9.48 -18.54 3.87
CA HIS A 363 -8.65 -19.63 4.40
C HIS A 363 -7.20 -19.43 3.98
N LEU A 364 -6.98 -19.06 2.70
CA LEU A 364 -5.68 -18.69 2.15
C LEU A 364 -5.09 -17.43 2.82
N GLN A 365 -5.89 -16.39 3.04
CA GLN A 365 -5.46 -15.18 3.74
C GLN A 365 -5.10 -15.48 5.21
N ALA A 366 -5.89 -16.29 5.92
CA ALA A 366 -5.58 -16.67 7.29
C ALA A 366 -4.29 -17.50 7.39
N ALA A 367 -4.06 -18.44 6.46
CA ALA A 367 -2.81 -19.20 6.38
C ALA A 367 -1.60 -18.31 6.03
N ALA A 368 -1.75 -17.38 5.07
CA ALA A 368 -0.68 -16.45 4.68
C ALA A 368 -0.30 -15.48 5.79
N LEU A 369 -1.31 -15.01 6.53
CA LEU A 369 -1.13 -14.18 7.71
C LEU A 369 -0.37 -14.92 8.82
N ASN A 370 -0.78 -16.15 9.14
CA ASN A 370 -0.08 -16.99 10.14
C ASN A 370 1.35 -17.36 9.73
N ASN A 371 1.58 -17.64 8.43
CA ASN A 371 2.92 -17.90 7.90
C ASN A 371 3.85 -16.70 8.16
N ILE A 372 3.39 -15.49 7.80
CA ILE A 372 4.16 -14.26 8.04
C ILE A 372 4.33 -13.97 9.53
N MET A 373 3.28 -14.07 10.36
CA MET A 373 3.43 -13.89 11.81
C MET A 373 4.43 -14.87 12.42
N GLY A 374 4.43 -16.12 11.96
CA GLY A 374 5.32 -17.15 12.47
C GLY A 374 6.78 -16.98 12.04
N SER A 375 7.03 -16.59 10.78
CA SER A 375 8.39 -16.41 10.27
C SER A 375 9.00 -15.03 10.54
N VAL A 376 8.17 -14.00 10.73
CA VAL A 376 8.61 -12.62 10.92
C VAL A 376 8.53 -12.17 12.37
N PHE A 377 7.58 -12.67 13.18
CA PHE A 377 7.29 -12.18 14.53
C PHE A 377 7.27 -13.27 15.62
N GLY A 378 7.64 -14.51 15.29
CA GLY A 378 7.65 -15.63 16.23
C GLY A 378 6.27 -16.06 16.76
N ARG A 379 5.17 -15.58 16.17
CA ARG A 379 3.78 -15.79 16.66
C ARG A 379 2.94 -16.59 15.67
N ARG A 380 2.15 -17.53 16.17
CA ARG A 380 1.16 -18.27 15.38
C ARG A 380 -0.15 -18.31 16.15
N TYR A 381 -1.24 -17.93 15.50
CA TYR A 381 -2.57 -17.85 16.09
C TYR A 381 -3.39 -19.07 15.64
N ASP A 382 -4.20 -19.68 16.51
CA ASP A 382 -5.18 -20.64 16.02
C ASP A 382 -6.31 -19.88 15.31
N THR A 383 -6.67 -20.31 14.11
CA THR A 383 -7.76 -19.72 13.32
C THR A 383 -9.14 -20.01 13.90
N ALA A 384 -9.26 -21.02 14.78
CA ALA A 384 -10.49 -21.36 15.49
C ALA A 384 -10.74 -20.51 16.75
N GLU A 385 -9.70 -19.84 17.28
CA GLU A 385 -9.82 -18.99 18.46
C GLU A 385 -10.06 -17.52 18.06
N ASP A 386 -11.24 -16.98 18.37
CA ASP A 386 -11.57 -15.57 18.09
C ASP A 386 -10.96 -14.63 19.14
N SER A 387 -9.63 -14.53 19.11
CA SER A 387 -8.84 -13.63 19.97
C SER A 387 -8.83 -12.20 19.44
N GLU A 388 -8.84 -11.22 20.35
CA GLU A 388 -8.83 -9.79 19.99
C GLU A 388 -7.56 -9.40 19.20
N GLU A 389 -6.40 -9.98 19.51
CA GLU A 389 -5.17 -9.81 18.72
C GLU A 389 -5.36 -10.30 17.27
N LEU A 390 -5.98 -11.47 17.06
CA LEU A 390 -6.23 -12.00 15.72
C LEU A 390 -7.28 -11.16 14.97
N ARG A 391 -8.24 -10.56 15.69
CA ARG A 391 -9.22 -9.63 15.12
C ARG A 391 -8.56 -8.32 14.68
N GLU A 392 -7.74 -7.70 15.53
CA GLU A 392 -6.91 -6.53 15.15
C GLU A 392 -5.98 -6.84 13.97
N LEU A 393 -5.37 -8.03 13.95
CA LEU A 393 -4.45 -8.45 12.90
C LEU A 393 -5.15 -8.65 11.54
N LYS A 394 -6.33 -9.29 11.52
CA LYS A 394 -7.19 -9.39 10.33
C LYS A 394 -7.62 -8.01 9.83
N GLU A 395 -7.94 -7.09 10.74
CA GLU A 395 -8.28 -5.71 10.40
C GLU A 395 -7.07 -4.93 9.85
N MET A 396 -5.85 -5.07 10.41
CA MET A 396 -4.65 -4.46 9.82
C MET A 396 -4.41 -4.89 8.37
N VAL A 397 -4.62 -6.17 8.06
CA VAL A 397 -4.49 -6.67 6.68
C VAL A 397 -5.51 -5.98 5.77
N ARG A 398 -6.78 -5.87 6.20
CA ARG A 398 -7.84 -5.19 5.45
C ARG A 398 -7.56 -3.69 5.27
N GLU A 399 -7.23 -2.99 6.35
CA GLU A 399 -6.93 -1.55 6.37
C GLU A 399 -5.64 -1.19 5.62
N GLY A 400 -4.69 -2.11 5.44
CA GLY A 400 -3.51 -1.87 4.61
C GLY A 400 -3.83 -1.49 3.15
N PHE A 401 -4.98 -1.94 2.63
CA PHE A 401 -5.47 -1.61 1.28
C PHE A 401 -6.35 -0.35 1.26
N GLU A 402 -7.10 -0.11 2.33
CA GLU A 402 -7.79 1.17 2.58
C GLU A 402 -6.80 2.17 3.18
N LEU A 403 -5.97 2.77 2.31
CA LEU A 403 -4.80 3.65 2.59
C LEU A 403 -4.99 4.86 3.54
N LEU A 404 -6.12 4.97 4.24
CA LEU A 404 -6.49 5.95 5.26
C LEU A 404 -7.23 5.28 6.46
N GLY A 405 -6.80 4.08 6.88
CA GLY A 405 -7.25 3.38 8.10
C GLY A 405 -6.46 3.78 9.35
N ALA A 406 -6.04 2.79 10.16
CA ALA A 406 -5.15 2.94 11.29
C ALA A 406 -3.84 2.13 11.09
N PHE A 407 -2.71 2.83 10.95
CA PHE A 407 -1.41 2.19 11.09
C PHE A 407 -1.23 1.77 12.56
N ASN A 408 -1.56 0.51 12.88
CA ASN A 408 -1.50 -0.02 14.25
C ASN A 408 -0.05 -0.33 14.68
N TRP A 409 0.73 0.74 14.83
CA TRP A 409 2.08 0.71 15.38
C TRP A 409 2.13 0.10 16.79
N LYS A 410 1.01 0.14 17.54
CA LYS A 410 0.94 -0.43 18.90
C LYS A 410 1.12 -1.94 18.88
N LEU A 411 0.54 -2.66 17.92
CA LEU A 411 0.75 -4.10 17.82
C LEU A 411 2.20 -4.42 17.45
N VAL A 412 2.74 -3.80 16.40
CA VAL A 412 4.12 -4.05 15.95
C VAL A 412 5.14 -3.70 17.04
N LYS A 413 5.01 -2.52 17.67
CA LYS A 413 5.86 -2.11 18.81
C LYS A 413 5.66 -3.01 20.02
N GLY A 414 4.41 -3.39 20.34
CA GLY A 414 4.10 -4.29 21.45
C GLY A 414 4.73 -5.67 21.29
N ILE A 415 4.85 -6.17 20.06
CA ILE A 415 5.59 -7.40 19.76
C ILE A 415 7.11 -7.19 19.90
N ILE A 416 7.65 -6.05 19.44
CA ILE A 416 9.07 -5.71 19.59
C ILE A 416 9.47 -5.62 21.08
N GLU A 417 8.70 -4.92 21.92
CA GLU A 417 8.99 -4.84 23.36
C GLU A 417 8.93 -6.21 24.04
N GLN A 418 8.04 -7.11 23.61
CA GLN A 418 7.96 -8.48 24.15
C GLN A 418 9.14 -9.36 23.72
N HIS A 419 9.77 -9.10 22.58
CA HIS A 419 11.04 -9.77 22.21
C HIS A 419 12.23 -9.17 22.96
N LYS A 420 12.31 -7.84 23.12
CA LYS A 420 13.31 -7.19 24.01
C LYS A 420 13.23 -7.68 25.46
N ALA A 421 12.02 -8.04 25.95
CA ALA A 421 11.78 -8.54 27.30
C ALA A 421 12.13 -10.02 27.50
N LYS A 422 12.27 -10.81 26.42
CA LYS A 422 12.92 -12.12 26.49
C LYS A 422 14.43 -11.87 26.55
N ASN A 423 15.10 -12.32 27.60
CA ASN A 423 16.56 -12.22 27.69
C ASN A 423 17.22 -12.92 26.49
N GLN A 424 17.97 -12.17 25.68
CA GLN A 424 18.64 -12.65 24.47
C GLN A 424 19.92 -13.46 24.81
N SER A 425 19.74 -14.58 25.52
CA SER A 425 20.82 -15.53 25.85
C SER A 425 20.81 -16.80 24.98
N GLU A 426 19.90 -16.91 24.01
CA GLU A 426 19.85 -18.01 23.05
C GLU A 426 20.62 -17.65 21.76
N ASN A 427 21.39 -18.61 21.23
CA ASN A 427 22.11 -18.42 19.97
C ASN A 427 21.12 -18.36 18.79
N ILE A 428 21.21 -17.28 18.01
CA ILE A 428 20.37 -17.06 16.83
C ILE A 428 20.58 -18.20 15.82
N SER A 429 19.52 -18.96 15.57
CA SER A 429 19.51 -20.07 14.62
C SER A 429 18.99 -19.61 13.26
N ASP A 430 19.04 -20.49 12.24
CA ASP A 430 18.32 -20.23 10.99
C ASP A 430 16.79 -20.35 11.11
N ALA A 431 16.27 -20.91 12.22
CA ALA A 431 14.84 -20.98 12.52
C ALA A 431 14.31 -19.80 13.34
N SER A 432 15.19 -18.93 13.89
CA SER A 432 14.77 -17.69 14.56
C SER A 432 13.94 -16.80 13.61
N ASP A 433 12.97 -16.07 14.17
CA ASP A 433 12.15 -15.12 13.41
C ASP A 433 12.86 -13.79 13.15
N PHE A 434 12.24 -12.94 12.34
CA PHE A 434 12.86 -11.71 11.88
C PHE A 434 12.93 -10.59 12.93
N VAL A 435 12.06 -10.56 13.96
CA VAL A 435 12.18 -9.57 15.05
C VAL A 435 13.44 -9.84 15.87
N ASP A 436 13.65 -11.09 16.29
CA ASP A 436 14.86 -11.47 17.04
C ASP A 436 16.14 -11.17 16.24
N ILE A 437 16.13 -11.44 14.93
CA ILE A 437 17.28 -11.11 14.08
C ILE A 437 17.49 -9.60 13.98
N LEU A 438 16.44 -8.80 13.74
CA LEU A 438 16.58 -7.34 13.65
C LEU A 438 17.09 -6.71 14.95
N LEU A 439 16.62 -7.21 16.11
CA LEU A 439 17.11 -6.79 17.42
C LEU A 439 18.58 -7.17 17.67
N SER A 440 19.08 -8.23 17.03
CA SER A 440 20.48 -8.66 17.14
C SER A 440 21.48 -7.87 16.29
N LEU A 441 21.02 -7.05 15.35
CA LEU A 441 21.91 -6.33 14.43
C LEU A 441 22.65 -5.20 15.15
N ASP A 442 23.97 -5.20 15.01
CA ASP A 442 24.89 -4.20 15.54
C ASP A 442 25.60 -3.41 14.42
N GLY A 443 26.62 -2.63 14.77
CA GLY A 443 27.52 -1.96 13.82
C GLY A 443 26.81 -1.14 12.73
N ASP A 444 27.14 -1.42 11.46
CA ASP A 444 26.58 -0.77 10.28
C ASP A 444 25.20 -1.33 9.85
N GLN A 445 24.66 -2.32 10.58
CA GLN A 445 23.42 -3.02 10.22
C GLN A 445 22.27 -2.78 11.20
N LYS A 446 22.57 -2.24 12.39
CA LYS A 446 21.57 -1.85 13.38
C LYS A 446 20.56 -0.86 12.78
N LEU A 447 19.29 -1.14 13.01
CA LEU A 447 18.17 -0.30 12.56
C LEU A 447 17.58 0.49 13.73
N ASP A 448 17.06 1.69 13.46
CA ASP A 448 16.23 2.42 14.41
C ASP A 448 14.91 1.68 14.66
N GLU A 449 14.23 1.97 15.77
CA GLU A 449 12.94 1.34 16.06
C GLU A 449 11.86 1.70 15.02
N GLU A 450 11.88 2.93 14.49
CA GLU A 450 11.00 3.33 13.37
C GLU A 450 11.27 2.54 12.09
N ASP A 451 12.54 2.20 11.82
CA ASP A 451 12.91 1.37 10.67
C ASP A 451 12.43 -0.07 10.86
N MET A 452 12.65 -0.65 12.04
CA MET A 452 12.13 -1.98 12.37
C MET A 452 10.61 -2.01 12.22
N ILE A 453 9.88 -1.05 12.80
CA ILE A 453 8.41 -0.96 12.69
C ILE A 453 7.96 -0.85 11.21
N ALA A 454 8.59 0.02 10.41
CA ALA A 454 8.22 0.21 9.01
C ALA A 454 8.53 -1.02 8.13
N VAL A 455 9.65 -1.70 8.37
CA VAL A 455 10.04 -2.93 7.67
C VAL A 455 9.14 -4.10 8.05
N LEU A 456 8.90 -4.32 9.35
CA LEU A 456 8.07 -5.41 9.86
C LEU A 456 6.61 -5.29 9.41
N TRP A 457 6.03 -4.07 9.45
CA TRP A 457 4.69 -3.82 8.94
C TRP A 457 4.58 -4.10 7.42
N GLU A 458 5.59 -3.73 6.64
CA GLU A 458 5.61 -4.03 5.19
C GLU A 458 5.62 -5.54 4.91
N MET A 459 6.20 -6.37 5.79
CA MET A 459 6.17 -7.83 5.62
C MET A 459 4.76 -8.41 5.81
N ILE A 460 4.00 -7.99 6.83
CA ILE A 460 2.59 -8.41 7.04
C ILE A 460 1.77 -8.11 5.79
N PHE A 461 1.80 -6.84 5.37
CA PHE A 461 0.98 -6.32 4.28
C PHE A 461 1.31 -6.96 2.92
N ARG A 462 2.60 -7.09 2.58
CA ARG A 462 3.00 -7.64 1.28
C ARG A 462 3.00 -9.16 1.23
N GLY A 463 3.36 -9.84 2.32
CA GLY A 463 3.52 -11.29 2.33
C GLY A 463 2.20 -12.06 2.34
N THR A 464 1.17 -11.48 2.99
CA THR A 464 -0.14 -12.13 3.17
C THR A 464 -0.88 -12.26 1.82
N ASP A 465 -1.37 -11.14 1.28
CA ASP A 465 -2.34 -11.18 0.18
C ASP A 465 -1.74 -11.63 -1.15
N THR A 466 -0.47 -11.34 -1.47
CA THR A 466 0.09 -11.80 -2.75
C THR A 466 0.23 -13.31 -2.82
N THR A 467 0.47 -13.97 -1.68
CA THR A 467 0.54 -15.43 -1.55
C THR A 467 -0.85 -16.05 -1.63
N ALA A 468 -1.81 -15.47 -0.89
CA ALA A 468 -3.19 -15.92 -0.88
C ALA A 468 -3.84 -15.79 -2.26
N LEU A 469 -3.78 -14.61 -2.88
CA LEU A 469 -4.40 -14.35 -4.18
C LEU A 469 -3.80 -15.20 -5.30
N LEU A 470 -2.48 -15.41 -5.33
CA LEU A 470 -1.86 -16.28 -6.34
C LEU A 470 -2.33 -17.73 -6.18
N THR A 471 -2.39 -18.24 -4.95
CA THR A 471 -2.92 -19.59 -4.70
C THR A 471 -4.39 -19.70 -5.10
N GLU A 472 -5.20 -18.65 -4.84
CA GLU A 472 -6.61 -18.61 -5.23
C GLU A 472 -6.79 -18.64 -6.76
N TRP A 473 -5.99 -17.87 -7.50
CA TRP A 473 -5.97 -17.92 -8.97
C TRP A 473 -5.53 -19.29 -9.50
N VAL A 474 -4.53 -19.95 -8.90
CA VAL A 474 -4.12 -21.32 -9.30
C VAL A 474 -5.29 -22.29 -9.13
N MET A 475 -5.97 -22.25 -7.98
CA MET A 475 -7.09 -23.17 -7.71
C MET A 475 -8.31 -22.88 -8.60
N ALA A 476 -8.58 -21.63 -8.96
CA ALA A 476 -9.63 -21.28 -9.92
C ALA A 476 -9.37 -21.90 -11.30
N GLU A 477 -8.15 -21.77 -11.81
CA GLU A 477 -7.77 -22.37 -13.11
C GLU A 477 -7.79 -23.90 -13.06
N LEU A 478 -7.33 -24.52 -11.96
CA LEU A 478 -7.38 -25.98 -11.79
C LEU A 478 -8.81 -26.54 -11.57
N ILE A 479 -9.80 -25.71 -11.24
CA ILE A 479 -11.21 -26.11 -11.23
C ILE A 479 -11.79 -26.07 -12.65
N LEU A 480 -11.43 -25.04 -13.43
CA LEU A 480 -11.86 -24.88 -14.82
C LEU A 480 -11.17 -25.85 -15.80
N HIS A 481 -10.00 -26.38 -15.43
CA HIS A 481 -9.17 -27.29 -16.23
C HIS A 481 -8.94 -28.64 -15.49
N PRO A 482 -9.95 -29.53 -15.41
CA PRO A 482 -9.86 -30.80 -14.67
C PRO A 482 -8.74 -31.74 -15.16
N GLU A 483 -8.37 -31.67 -16.43
CA GLU A 483 -7.25 -32.42 -17.02
C GLU A 483 -5.88 -31.89 -16.56
N ALA A 484 -5.74 -30.57 -16.34
CA ALA A 484 -4.56 -30.01 -15.68
C ALA A 484 -4.51 -30.41 -14.19
N GLN A 485 -5.67 -30.42 -13.51
CA GLN A 485 -5.80 -30.93 -12.14
C GLN A 485 -5.43 -32.42 -12.03
N ALA A 486 -5.76 -33.23 -13.05
CA ALA A 486 -5.44 -34.65 -13.11
C ALA A 486 -3.93 -34.90 -13.33
N LYS A 487 -3.30 -34.21 -14.29
CA LYS A 487 -1.84 -34.30 -14.52
C LYS A 487 -1.03 -33.88 -13.28
N LEU A 488 -1.42 -32.77 -12.64
CA LEU A 488 -0.79 -32.32 -11.40
C LEU A 488 -0.98 -33.33 -10.26
N ARG A 489 -2.14 -33.97 -10.17
CA ARG A 489 -2.40 -35.04 -9.19
C ARG A 489 -1.53 -36.27 -9.44
N GLU A 490 -1.37 -36.70 -10.68
CA GLU A 490 -0.49 -37.83 -11.05
C GLU A 490 0.97 -37.57 -10.64
N GLU A 491 1.46 -36.35 -10.87
CA GLU A 491 2.80 -35.90 -10.43
C GLU A 491 2.95 -35.90 -8.89
N LEU A 492 1.90 -35.55 -8.15
CA LEU A 492 1.90 -35.46 -6.68
C LEU A 492 1.66 -36.79 -5.96
N ASP A 493 0.87 -37.69 -6.54
CA ASP A 493 0.52 -38.98 -5.92
C ASP A 493 1.72 -39.94 -5.84
N GLY A 494 2.76 -39.73 -6.67
CA GLY A 494 4.03 -40.44 -6.59
C GLY A 494 4.93 -40.06 -5.40
N LEU A 495 4.62 -38.97 -4.68
CA LEU A 495 5.43 -38.49 -3.55
C LEU A 495 4.86 -38.93 -2.19
N ALA A 496 5.68 -39.63 -1.40
CA ALA A 496 5.34 -40.02 -0.03
C ALA A 496 5.21 -38.81 0.92
N ALA A 497 6.15 -37.87 0.84
CA ALA A 497 6.15 -36.60 1.57
C ALA A 497 6.21 -35.43 0.58
N LEU A 498 5.75 -34.25 1.00
CA LEU A 498 5.76 -33.02 0.19
C LEU A 498 6.65 -31.97 0.87
N THR A 499 7.97 -32.07 0.69
CA THR A 499 8.93 -31.05 1.18
C THR A 499 9.15 -29.93 0.16
N ASP A 500 9.67 -28.76 0.59
CA ASP A 500 10.03 -27.69 -0.36
C ASP A 500 11.01 -28.18 -1.45
N ALA A 501 11.89 -29.14 -1.12
CA ALA A 501 12.90 -29.67 -2.03
C ALA A 501 12.29 -30.58 -3.11
N ASP A 502 11.37 -31.47 -2.74
CA ASP A 502 10.67 -32.34 -3.69
C ASP A 502 9.81 -31.51 -4.64
N LEU A 503 9.04 -30.55 -4.09
CA LEU A 503 8.12 -29.70 -4.84
C LEU A 503 8.82 -28.69 -5.76
N ALA A 504 10.06 -28.31 -5.46
CA ALA A 504 10.88 -27.51 -6.35
C ALA A 504 11.35 -28.30 -7.59
N ALA A 505 11.38 -29.63 -7.52
CA ALA A 505 11.77 -30.51 -8.63
C ALA A 505 10.60 -30.93 -9.54
N LEU A 506 9.34 -30.71 -9.14
CA LEU A 506 8.13 -31.11 -9.88
C LEU A 506 7.83 -30.18 -11.07
N PRO A 507 8.07 -30.59 -12.34
CA PRO A 507 7.94 -29.69 -13.49
C PRO A 507 6.52 -29.19 -13.74
N TYR A 508 5.48 -30.01 -13.56
CA TYR A 508 4.10 -29.63 -13.87
C TYR A 508 3.50 -28.70 -12.81
N LEU A 509 3.77 -28.93 -11.52
CA LEU A 509 3.47 -28.00 -10.43
C LEU A 509 4.08 -26.61 -10.68
N GLN A 510 5.37 -26.57 -11.02
CA GLN A 510 6.04 -25.31 -11.34
C GLN A 510 5.45 -24.67 -12.60
N ALA A 511 5.02 -25.46 -13.59
CA ALA A 511 4.38 -24.98 -14.81
C ALA A 511 2.98 -24.38 -14.57
N VAL A 512 2.14 -25.01 -13.74
CA VAL A 512 0.83 -24.51 -13.33
C VAL A 512 0.94 -23.15 -12.63
N VAL A 513 1.90 -23.00 -11.72
CA VAL A 513 2.14 -21.71 -11.04
C VAL A 513 2.70 -20.65 -12.02
N LYS A 514 3.59 -21.03 -12.96
CA LYS A 514 4.10 -20.13 -14.01
C LYS A 514 2.99 -19.64 -14.95
N GLU A 515 2.07 -20.51 -15.37
CA GLU A 515 0.96 -20.14 -16.26
C GLU A 515 -0.06 -19.25 -15.55
N THR A 516 -0.40 -19.58 -14.29
CA THR A 516 -1.25 -18.70 -13.48
C THR A 516 -0.62 -17.31 -13.31
N LEU A 517 0.69 -17.24 -13.10
CA LEU A 517 1.44 -15.98 -13.06
C LEU A 517 1.49 -15.22 -14.41
N ARG A 518 1.28 -15.90 -15.54
CA ARG A 518 1.18 -15.31 -16.88
C ARG A 518 -0.22 -14.71 -17.12
N VAL A 519 -1.27 -15.49 -16.87
CA VAL A 519 -2.67 -15.09 -17.11
C VAL A 519 -3.15 -14.10 -16.05
N HIS A 520 -2.86 -14.35 -14.77
CA HIS A 520 -3.32 -13.57 -13.63
C HIS A 520 -2.18 -12.93 -12.82
N PRO A 521 -1.33 -12.08 -13.43
CA PRO A 521 -0.18 -11.48 -12.74
C PRO A 521 -0.68 -10.57 -11.60
N PRO A 522 -0.36 -10.87 -10.31
CA PRO A 522 -0.92 -10.11 -9.18
C PRO A 522 -0.51 -8.63 -9.14
N GLY A 523 0.56 -8.25 -9.85
CA GLY A 523 0.97 -6.87 -10.07
C GLY A 523 1.07 -6.53 -11.56
N PRO A 524 -0.05 -6.28 -12.27
CA PRO A 524 -0.07 -6.19 -13.73
C PRO A 524 0.69 -4.95 -14.26
N LEU A 525 0.76 -3.88 -13.46
CA LEU A 525 1.61 -2.70 -13.69
C LEU A 525 2.89 -2.73 -12.83
N LEU A 526 3.57 -3.90 -12.83
CA LEU A 526 4.79 -4.27 -12.08
C LEU A 526 5.15 -3.38 -10.89
N SER A 527 4.49 -3.61 -9.76
CA SER A 527 4.77 -2.96 -8.47
C SER A 527 4.70 -1.43 -8.49
N TRP A 528 3.96 -0.84 -9.45
CA TRP A 528 3.54 0.56 -9.50
C TRP A 528 4.68 1.58 -9.48
N ALA A 529 5.08 2.01 -10.68
CA ALA A 529 5.99 3.12 -10.97
C ALA A 529 7.48 2.98 -10.55
N ARG A 530 8.36 3.25 -11.51
CA ARG A 530 9.72 3.76 -11.30
C ARG A 530 9.74 5.28 -11.56
N LEU A 531 10.74 5.99 -11.05
CA LEU A 531 11.00 7.41 -11.33
C LEU A 531 12.33 7.56 -12.06
N SER A 532 12.39 8.32 -13.15
CA SER A 532 13.65 8.68 -13.81
C SER A 532 14.41 9.75 -13.01
N THR A 533 15.66 9.45 -12.64
CA THR A 533 16.54 10.40 -11.92
C THR A 533 17.31 11.34 -12.85
N SER A 534 17.39 11.01 -14.14
CA SER A 534 17.93 11.84 -15.22
C SER A 534 17.12 11.61 -16.50
N ASP A 535 17.44 12.34 -17.57
CA ASP A 535 17.05 11.93 -18.91
C ASP A 535 17.69 10.57 -19.24
N VAL A 536 16.96 9.69 -19.92
CA VAL A 536 17.38 8.33 -20.28
C VAL A 536 17.08 8.06 -21.75
N LYS A 537 18.12 7.88 -22.57
CA LYS A 537 18.00 7.44 -23.96
C LYS A 537 17.81 5.92 -24.01
N LEU A 538 16.80 5.46 -24.73
CA LEU A 538 16.49 4.05 -24.97
C LEU A 538 17.09 3.57 -26.31
N SER A 539 17.20 2.25 -26.48
CA SER A 539 17.79 1.63 -27.69
C SER A 539 17.13 2.05 -29.01
N ASN A 540 15.81 2.27 -29.00
CA ASN A 540 15.02 2.72 -30.15
C ASN A 540 15.08 4.23 -30.46
N GLY A 541 15.96 4.98 -29.78
CA GLY A 541 16.15 6.42 -30.02
C GLY A 541 15.15 7.36 -29.33
N MET A 542 14.16 6.82 -28.61
CA MET A 542 13.32 7.63 -27.70
C MET A 542 14.11 8.05 -26.45
N VAL A 543 13.71 9.16 -25.83
CA VAL A 543 14.29 9.66 -24.57
C VAL A 543 13.20 9.85 -23.54
N VAL A 544 13.33 9.20 -22.39
CA VAL A 544 12.48 9.42 -21.21
C VAL A 544 13.10 10.53 -20.37
N PRO A 545 12.47 11.72 -20.22
CA PRO A 545 13.07 12.82 -19.47
C PRO A 545 13.16 12.54 -17.96
N ALA A 546 13.99 13.29 -17.24
CA ALA A 546 14.07 13.29 -15.78
C ALA A 546 12.71 13.61 -15.12
N ALA A 547 12.51 13.11 -13.89
CA ALA A 547 11.26 13.26 -13.12
C ALA A 547 9.99 12.76 -13.86
N THR A 548 10.16 11.74 -14.71
CA THR A 548 9.08 11.02 -15.39
C THR A 548 8.80 9.72 -14.67
N THR A 549 7.52 9.38 -14.50
CA THR A 549 7.12 8.07 -13.97
C THR A 549 7.17 7.03 -15.08
N ALA A 550 7.90 5.93 -14.91
CA ALA A 550 7.94 4.83 -15.87
C ALA A 550 7.22 3.59 -15.33
N MET A 551 6.40 2.96 -16.16
CA MET A 551 5.63 1.74 -15.85
C MET A 551 5.90 0.65 -16.89
N VAL A 552 5.79 -0.61 -16.46
CA VAL A 552 5.79 -1.78 -17.35
C VAL A 552 4.44 -2.46 -17.18
N ASN A 553 3.74 -2.67 -18.30
CA ASN A 553 2.47 -3.38 -18.34
C ASN A 553 2.73 -4.87 -18.59
N MET A 554 3.04 -5.61 -17.52
CA MET A 554 3.30 -7.05 -17.60
C MET A 554 2.07 -7.82 -18.10
N TRP A 555 0.85 -7.40 -17.72
CA TRP A 555 -0.36 -8.01 -18.26
C TRP A 555 -0.43 -7.90 -19.79
N ALA A 556 -0.09 -6.75 -20.36
CA ALA A 556 -0.04 -6.59 -21.81
C ALA A 556 1.03 -7.50 -22.45
N ILE A 557 2.22 -7.60 -21.83
CA ILE A 557 3.31 -8.48 -22.31
C ILE A 557 2.89 -9.97 -22.25
N THR A 558 2.23 -10.40 -21.19
CA THR A 558 1.83 -11.81 -21.00
C THR A 558 0.62 -12.23 -21.83
N HIS A 559 -0.09 -11.27 -22.41
CA HIS A 559 -1.26 -11.48 -23.27
C HIS A 559 -1.01 -11.09 -24.74
N ASP A 560 0.22 -10.72 -25.12
CA ASP A 560 0.55 -10.34 -26.49
C ASP A 560 0.79 -11.59 -27.36
N SER A 561 0.00 -11.75 -28.43
CA SER A 561 0.14 -12.87 -29.37
C SER A 561 1.44 -12.82 -30.20
N ALA A 562 2.18 -11.72 -30.15
CA ALA A 562 3.54 -11.63 -30.69
C ALA A 562 4.62 -12.16 -29.72
N VAL A 563 4.26 -12.48 -28.47
CA VAL A 563 5.17 -12.94 -27.41
C VAL A 563 4.81 -14.33 -26.90
N TRP A 564 3.51 -14.67 -26.90
CA TRP A 564 2.96 -15.94 -26.45
C TRP A 564 1.98 -16.52 -27.48
N GLU A 565 2.18 -17.76 -27.88
CA GLU A 565 1.18 -18.56 -28.62
C GLU A 565 -0.06 -18.78 -27.73
N ASP A 566 -1.27 -18.75 -28.31
CA ASP A 566 -2.56 -18.89 -27.61
C ASP A 566 -2.61 -18.14 -26.26
N PRO A 567 -2.43 -16.80 -26.27
CA PRO A 567 -2.16 -16.03 -25.05
C PRO A 567 -3.37 -15.92 -24.11
N LEU A 568 -4.56 -16.32 -24.56
CA LEU A 568 -5.79 -16.32 -23.75
C LEU A 568 -6.13 -17.71 -23.18
N GLU A 569 -5.41 -18.76 -23.57
CA GLU A 569 -5.61 -20.12 -23.07
C GLU A 569 -4.68 -20.44 -21.90
N PHE A 570 -5.20 -21.11 -20.87
CA PHE A 570 -4.43 -21.64 -19.76
C PHE A 570 -3.84 -23.00 -20.15
N LYS A 571 -2.54 -23.03 -20.44
CA LYS A 571 -1.83 -24.16 -21.06
C LYS A 571 -0.49 -24.39 -20.34
N PRO A 572 -0.47 -24.96 -19.11
CA PRO A 572 0.75 -25.17 -18.32
C PRO A 572 1.89 -25.84 -19.08
N GLU A 573 1.55 -26.74 -20.01
CA GLU A 573 2.45 -27.46 -20.91
C GLU A 573 3.48 -26.54 -21.59
N ARG A 574 3.15 -25.27 -21.84
CA ARG A 574 4.07 -24.28 -22.44
C ARG A 574 5.35 -24.03 -21.62
N PHE A 575 5.39 -24.44 -20.35
CA PHE A 575 6.59 -24.38 -19.49
C PHE A 575 7.28 -25.74 -19.27
N VAL A 576 6.73 -26.85 -19.79
CA VAL A 576 7.25 -28.20 -19.57
C VAL A 576 8.01 -28.67 -20.80
N ALA A 577 9.34 -28.73 -20.72
CA ALA A 577 10.21 -29.09 -21.86
C ALA A 577 9.88 -30.48 -22.45
N ALA A 578 9.52 -31.46 -21.60
CA ALA A 578 9.10 -32.79 -22.03
C ALA A 578 7.77 -32.82 -22.81
N MET A 579 7.00 -31.72 -22.79
CA MET A 579 5.72 -31.55 -23.49
C MET A 579 5.82 -30.53 -24.64
N GLY A 580 7.03 -30.20 -25.08
CA GLY A 580 7.30 -29.22 -26.14
C GLY A 580 7.36 -27.75 -25.67
N GLY A 581 7.20 -27.49 -24.38
CA GLY A 581 7.30 -26.15 -23.79
C GLY A 581 8.73 -25.64 -23.63
N THR A 582 8.87 -24.42 -23.11
CA THR A 582 10.17 -23.79 -22.80
C THR A 582 10.18 -23.27 -21.36
N ASP A 583 11.28 -23.49 -20.62
CA ASP A 583 11.39 -22.94 -19.26
C ASP A 583 11.64 -21.42 -19.28
N VAL A 584 10.56 -20.64 -19.25
CA VAL A 584 10.63 -19.18 -19.15
C VAL A 584 10.76 -18.75 -17.69
N TYR A 585 11.92 -18.22 -17.33
CA TYR A 585 12.27 -17.93 -15.94
C TYR A 585 11.59 -16.65 -15.40
N VAL A 586 10.71 -16.82 -14.40
CA VAL A 586 9.86 -15.79 -13.77
C VAL A 586 10.57 -14.57 -13.16
N ARG A 587 11.91 -14.53 -13.17
CA ARG A 587 12.71 -13.35 -12.79
C ARG A 587 12.94 -12.36 -13.94
N GLY A 588 12.44 -12.66 -15.13
CA GLY A 588 12.62 -11.81 -16.31
C GLY A 588 14.05 -11.86 -16.87
N GLY A 589 14.46 -13.02 -17.40
CA GLY A 589 15.70 -13.12 -18.19
C GLY A 589 15.56 -12.38 -19.53
N ASP A 590 14.46 -12.62 -20.22
CA ASP A 590 14.06 -12.02 -21.51
C ASP A 590 12.86 -11.07 -21.39
N LEU A 591 12.34 -10.89 -20.17
CA LEU A 591 11.15 -10.12 -19.81
C LEU A 591 9.80 -10.62 -20.36
N ARG A 592 9.73 -11.77 -21.04
CA ARG A 592 8.44 -12.35 -21.50
C ARG A 592 7.54 -12.76 -20.33
N LEU A 593 8.14 -13.18 -19.22
CA LEU A 593 7.48 -13.40 -17.93
C LEU A 593 8.34 -12.82 -16.79
N ALA A 594 7.86 -11.76 -16.13
CA ALA A 594 8.54 -11.18 -14.95
C ALA A 594 7.56 -10.61 -13.91
N PRO A 595 6.62 -11.41 -13.39
CA PRO A 595 5.60 -10.96 -12.42
C PRO A 595 6.21 -10.38 -11.13
N PHE A 596 7.39 -10.86 -10.74
CA PHE A 596 8.16 -10.36 -9.59
C PHE A 596 9.01 -9.11 -9.89
N GLY A 597 8.90 -8.57 -11.11
CA GLY A 597 9.77 -7.52 -11.64
C GLY A 597 11.19 -8.00 -11.97
N ALA A 598 12.04 -7.07 -12.38
CA ALA A 598 13.43 -7.32 -12.73
C ALA A 598 14.36 -6.19 -12.23
N GLY A 599 15.67 -6.43 -12.31
CA GLY A 599 16.70 -5.46 -11.93
C GLY A 599 16.76 -5.17 -10.44
N ARG A 600 17.30 -3.99 -10.07
CA ARG A 600 17.66 -3.65 -8.68
C ARG A 600 16.48 -3.71 -7.68
N ARG A 601 15.24 -3.48 -8.14
CA ARG A 601 14.00 -3.50 -7.33
C ARG A 601 13.18 -4.80 -7.50
N VAL A 602 13.74 -5.88 -8.04
CA VAL A 602 13.08 -7.21 -8.11
C VAL A 602 12.56 -7.65 -6.73
N CYS A 603 11.41 -8.32 -6.67
CA CYS A 603 10.79 -8.77 -5.42
C CYS A 603 11.80 -9.55 -4.54
N PRO A 604 12.01 -9.19 -3.26
CA PRO A 604 12.93 -9.90 -2.39
C PRO A 604 12.36 -11.26 -1.97
N GLY A 605 11.05 -11.33 -1.70
CA GLY A 605 10.35 -12.54 -1.25
C GLY A 605 10.00 -13.56 -2.33
N ILE A 606 10.56 -13.45 -3.54
CA ILE A 606 10.23 -14.35 -4.66
C ILE A 606 10.39 -15.84 -4.31
N ASN A 607 11.47 -16.22 -3.63
CA ASN A 607 11.71 -17.62 -3.25
C ASN A 607 10.66 -18.10 -2.25
N LEU A 608 10.34 -17.29 -1.23
CA LEU A 608 9.36 -17.63 -0.19
C LEU A 608 7.95 -17.74 -0.80
N GLY A 609 7.59 -16.83 -1.71
CA GLY A 609 6.31 -16.88 -2.42
C GLY A 609 6.17 -18.13 -3.29
N MET A 610 7.15 -18.42 -4.15
CA MET A 610 7.12 -19.61 -5.00
C MET A 610 7.07 -20.91 -4.18
N ALA A 611 7.89 -21.03 -3.12
CA ALA A 611 7.88 -22.19 -2.24
C ALA A 611 6.54 -22.36 -1.49
N THR A 612 6.00 -21.28 -0.90
CA THR A 612 4.72 -21.32 -0.17
C THR A 612 3.57 -21.70 -1.08
N VAL A 613 3.48 -21.10 -2.27
CA VAL A 613 2.40 -21.41 -3.23
C VAL A 613 2.54 -22.83 -3.77
N ALA A 614 3.74 -23.29 -4.13
CA ALA A 614 3.95 -24.67 -4.57
C ALA A 614 3.53 -25.68 -3.49
N LEU A 615 3.95 -25.47 -2.23
CA LEU A 615 3.59 -26.30 -1.07
C LEU A 615 2.08 -26.35 -0.82
N TRP A 616 1.39 -25.22 -0.93
CA TRP A 616 -0.05 -25.17 -0.67
C TRP A 616 -0.88 -25.71 -1.83
N VAL A 617 -0.55 -25.39 -3.08
CA VAL A 617 -1.20 -25.99 -4.25
C VAL A 617 -1.01 -27.51 -4.23
N ALA A 618 0.20 -28.00 -3.94
CA ALA A 618 0.48 -29.43 -3.80
C ALA A 618 -0.39 -30.10 -2.73
N LYS A 619 -0.44 -29.57 -1.51
CA LYS A 619 -1.26 -30.14 -0.44
C LYS A 619 -2.78 -29.99 -0.68
N LEU A 620 -3.23 -28.90 -1.32
CA LEU A 620 -4.64 -28.71 -1.73
C LEU A 620 -5.07 -29.74 -2.78
N VAL A 621 -4.25 -30.01 -3.82
CA VAL A 621 -4.56 -30.94 -4.91
C VAL A 621 -4.35 -32.41 -4.52
N LYS A 622 -3.38 -32.70 -3.63
CA LYS A 622 -3.19 -34.04 -3.07
C LYS A 622 -4.30 -34.42 -2.09
N GLY A 623 -4.69 -33.52 -1.19
CA GLY A 623 -5.72 -33.77 -0.16
C GLY A 623 -7.16 -33.75 -0.65
N PHE A 624 -7.47 -32.94 -1.67
CA PHE A 624 -8.83 -32.80 -2.19
C PHE A 624 -8.90 -32.96 -3.72
N LYS A 625 -10.05 -33.42 -4.21
CA LYS A 625 -10.52 -33.23 -5.58
C LYS A 625 -11.41 -32.00 -5.61
N TRP A 626 -11.08 -31.05 -6.49
CA TRP A 626 -11.74 -29.74 -6.57
C TRP A 626 -12.72 -29.70 -7.75
N ALA A 627 -13.91 -29.17 -7.52
CA ALA A 627 -14.96 -29.01 -8.51
C ALA A 627 -15.64 -27.64 -8.37
N GLU A 628 -16.30 -27.19 -9.44
CA GLU A 628 -17.04 -25.93 -9.46
C GLU A 628 -18.29 -25.98 -8.57
N ASP A 629 -18.51 -24.91 -7.79
CA ASP A 629 -19.77 -24.67 -7.11
C ASP A 629 -20.84 -24.22 -8.11
N LYS A 630 -21.81 -25.09 -8.38
CA LYS A 630 -22.92 -24.80 -9.32
C LYS A 630 -23.85 -23.66 -8.86
N ALA A 631 -23.81 -23.27 -7.59
CA ALA A 631 -24.56 -22.11 -7.07
C ALA A 631 -23.76 -20.81 -7.18
N ALA A 632 -22.42 -20.89 -7.23
CA ALA A 632 -21.51 -19.76 -7.44
C ALA A 632 -20.33 -20.16 -8.36
N PRO A 633 -20.56 -20.26 -9.69
CA PRO A 633 -19.55 -20.66 -10.68
C PRO A 633 -18.29 -19.77 -10.67
N VAL A 634 -17.18 -20.30 -11.20
CA VAL A 634 -15.87 -19.64 -11.15
C VAL A 634 -15.87 -18.36 -11.99
N ASP A 635 -15.61 -17.22 -11.34
CA ASP A 635 -15.62 -15.89 -11.97
C ASP A 635 -14.21 -15.29 -12.06
N LEU A 636 -13.51 -15.56 -13.17
CA LEU A 636 -12.18 -15.02 -13.45
C LEU A 636 -12.13 -13.49 -13.70
N ARG A 637 -13.25 -12.75 -13.58
CA ARG A 637 -13.23 -11.28 -13.72
C ARG A 637 -12.43 -10.65 -12.59
N GLU A 638 -11.34 -9.95 -12.92
CA GLU A 638 -10.51 -9.30 -11.90
C GLU A 638 -11.09 -7.98 -11.37
N VAL A 639 -10.55 -7.52 -10.24
CA VAL A 639 -10.53 -6.11 -9.83
C VAL A 639 -9.10 -5.72 -9.46
N LEU A 640 -8.69 -4.50 -9.85
CA LEU A 640 -7.38 -3.95 -9.52
C LEU A 640 -7.47 -3.07 -8.27
N LYS A 641 -6.95 -3.56 -7.15
CA LYS A 641 -6.64 -2.77 -5.95
C LYS A 641 -5.14 -2.45 -5.94
N LEU A 642 -4.45 -2.66 -4.83
CA LEU A 642 -2.98 -2.73 -4.80
C LEU A 642 -2.47 -3.89 -5.69
N SER A 643 -3.18 -5.02 -5.60
CA SER A 643 -2.98 -6.25 -6.38
C SER A 643 -4.17 -6.50 -7.30
N CYS A 644 -3.98 -7.39 -8.29
CA CYS A 644 -5.04 -7.93 -9.14
C CYS A 644 -5.63 -9.18 -8.49
N GLU A 645 -6.90 -9.13 -8.09
CA GLU A 645 -7.63 -10.20 -7.40
C GLU A 645 -8.91 -10.57 -8.17
N MET A 646 -9.43 -11.80 -8.01
CA MET A 646 -10.79 -12.11 -8.50
C MET A 646 -11.79 -11.19 -7.80
N LYS A 647 -12.67 -10.55 -8.57
CA LYS A 647 -13.68 -9.59 -8.10
C LYS A 647 -14.63 -10.20 -7.08
N HIS A 648 -14.90 -11.49 -7.20
CA HIS A 648 -15.64 -12.30 -6.25
C HIS A 648 -14.69 -13.41 -5.74
N PRO A 649 -14.59 -13.67 -4.42
CA PRO A 649 -13.80 -14.78 -3.91
C PRO A 649 -14.27 -16.12 -4.47
N LEU A 650 -13.32 -17.01 -4.74
CA LEU A 650 -13.58 -18.35 -5.29
C LEU A 650 -14.49 -19.15 -4.34
N SER A 651 -15.62 -19.62 -4.87
CA SER A 651 -16.43 -20.69 -4.28
C SER A 651 -16.11 -22.00 -5.00
N ALA A 652 -15.99 -23.09 -4.25
CA ALA A 652 -15.69 -24.40 -4.79
C ALA A 652 -16.37 -25.52 -3.98
N VAL A 653 -16.55 -26.68 -4.59
CA VAL A 653 -16.91 -27.93 -3.91
C VAL A 653 -15.65 -28.79 -3.82
N VAL A 654 -15.37 -29.34 -2.64
CA VAL A 654 -14.26 -30.28 -2.43
C VAL A 654 -14.73 -31.67 -2.03
N GLU A 655 -14.01 -32.68 -2.51
CA GLU A 655 -14.16 -34.09 -2.15
C GLU A 655 -12.84 -34.55 -1.54
N GLU A 656 -12.88 -35.01 -0.28
CA GLU A 656 -11.68 -35.51 0.42
C GLU A 656 -11.10 -36.74 -0.26
N ARG A 657 -9.76 -36.81 -0.31
CA ARG A 657 -9.03 -37.97 -0.81
C ARG A 657 -8.45 -38.74 0.36
N ASN A 658 -8.71 -40.06 0.40
CA ASN A 658 -8.13 -41.00 1.37
C ASN A 658 -6.64 -41.27 1.05
N VAL A 659 -5.81 -40.22 1.11
CA VAL A 659 -4.37 -40.23 0.84
C VAL A 659 -3.67 -39.47 1.98
N PRO A 660 -2.60 -39.99 2.60
CA PRO A 660 -1.86 -39.26 3.63
C PRO A 660 -1.19 -37.97 3.08
N ILE A 661 -1.23 -36.88 3.87
CA ILE A 661 -0.91 -35.49 3.48
C ILE A 661 0.25 -34.92 4.30
#